data_AF-A0A6V7NIK2-F1
#
_entry.id   AF-A0A6V7NIK2-F1
#
_cell.length_a   1.000
_cell.length_b   1.000
_cell.length_c   1.000
_cell.angle_alpha   90.00
_cell.angle_beta   90.00
_cell.angle_gamma   90.00
#
_symmetry.space_group_name_H-M   'P 1'
#
loop_
_entity.id
_entity.type
_entity.pdbx_description
1 polymer ?
#
loop_
_entity_poly.entity_id
_entity_poly.type
_entity_poly.pdbx_seq_one_letter_code
_entity_poly.pdbx_strand_id
1 'polypeptide(L)'
;MSQRGGGGGGGGGGGRRGRGRGRGRGGGDYNYPREPPTGAEAPYAQRGGGRGGGRGRGGDGEGAGPQPPPHGAYQARRPHAAADAPSSSSSSSAAAAEALGEEVRRLAIREEAPGAPAAAAAKQEEAAAAVPVARPPASSRAVKYTPRPGFGTVGTRCVVRANHFLVQVADADLCHYDVAISPESKSIAINRAIISELVRLHRPSLLGGRIPAYDGKKSLYTAGALPFDVKDFAIKLAGEREKEYKVTIRFAGRADLHHLQQFLDGQQRDMPQETIQVLDVVLRETPSTKYVTALRSFFSPTFGQRSDIGEGLECWRGYYQSVRPTQMGLSLNIDICATSFYRAIPIVDFVGENLKLSYNARPLSDRDVVKIKKALRGIRVEATHRRDKCIRYRISGVTSVPMNQLMFPVDEQGTMISVVQYFREQYRYSLKYIHWPCLQAGNDKRPIYLPMEVCKIVEGQRYAKKLNERQVANILRATCQRPQQREQSILEMAAFNDYKNDKYAKEFGMTIADQLVSVDARVLPPPTLKYHESGRERSCNPAVGQWNMINKKMVNGGTIQSWTCLNLSRVPPGDVHRFCGDLVGMCNNIGMQVNPRPSVEIQFANPNRLEAALADVQKKSMGRLQLLIVILPETSGYYGKCYSVFF
;
A
#
# COMPACT_ATOMS: atom_id res chain seq x y z
N MET A 1 1.95 -57.82 2.31
CA MET A 1 1.52 -59.20 2.03
C MET A 1 0.03 -59.19 1.77
N SER A 2 -0.36 -59.73 0.61
CA SER A 2 -1.71 -60.18 0.17
C SER A 2 -2.89 -59.20 0.17
N GLN A 3 -3.83 -59.20 -0.80
CA GLN A 3 -3.93 -59.76 -2.15
C GLN A 3 -5.23 -59.19 -2.79
N ARG A 4 -5.14 -58.81 -4.07
CA ARG A 4 -6.06 -58.99 -5.23
C ARG A 4 -7.60 -58.88 -5.16
N GLY A 5 -8.11 -58.22 -6.23
CA GLY A 5 -9.28 -58.60 -7.06
C GLY A 5 -10.50 -57.67 -6.92
N GLY A 6 -11.19 -57.14 -7.95
CA GLY A 6 -11.16 -57.26 -9.42
C GLY A 6 -12.61 -57.19 -9.99
N GLY A 7 -12.86 -56.26 -10.94
CA GLY A 7 -14.04 -56.21 -11.85
C GLY A 7 -15.41 -55.81 -11.25
N GLY A 8 -16.35 -55.10 -11.89
CA GLY A 8 -16.55 -54.56 -13.24
C GLY A 8 -18.07 -54.34 -13.47
N GLY A 9 -18.47 -53.36 -14.31
CA GLY A 9 -19.75 -53.42 -15.05
C GLY A 9 -20.78 -52.27 -14.94
N GLY A 10 -21.11 -51.68 -16.11
CA GLY A 10 -22.38 -50.99 -16.47
C GLY A 10 -22.46 -49.49 -16.15
N GLY A 11 -22.54 -48.52 -17.09
CA GLY A 11 -23.36 -48.39 -18.31
C GLY A 11 -24.44 -47.31 -18.02
N GLY A 12 -24.80 -46.32 -18.84
CA GLY A 12 -24.46 -45.88 -20.18
C GLY A 12 -25.42 -44.72 -20.59
N GLY A 13 -25.14 -44.08 -21.73
CA GLY A 13 -26.08 -43.20 -22.48
C GLY A 13 -26.00 -41.72 -22.12
N GLY A 14 -25.81 -40.75 -23.00
CA GLY A 14 -25.99 -40.69 -24.46
C GLY A 14 -26.63 -39.33 -24.78
N GLY A 15 -26.00 -38.44 -25.53
CA GLY A 15 -26.46 -38.25 -26.90
C GLY A 15 -25.98 -36.93 -27.50
N ARG A 16 -25.20 -37.06 -28.58
CA ARG A 16 -24.84 -36.02 -29.56
C ARG A 16 -25.98 -35.78 -30.55
N ARG A 17 -26.11 -34.55 -31.05
CA ARG A 17 -26.40 -34.18 -32.46
C ARG A 17 -25.82 -32.76 -32.67
N GLY A 18 -25.08 -32.36 -33.71
CA GLY A 18 -24.74 -32.97 -34.99
C GLY A 18 -25.37 -32.21 -36.17
N ARG A 19 -24.51 -31.69 -37.09
CA ARG A 19 -24.74 -31.13 -38.45
C ARG A 19 -24.88 -29.59 -38.54
N GLY A 20 -24.36 -28.90 -39.55
CA GLY A 20 -23.74 -29.33 -40.81
C GLY A 20 -23.20 -28.15 -41.63
N ARG A 21 -22.40 -28.47 -42.66
CA ARG A 21 -21.76 -27.56 -43.64
C ARG A 21 -22.75 -27.06 -44.72
N GLY A 22 -22.47 -25.90 -45.30
CA GLY A 22 -23.03 -25.44 -46.58
C GLY A 22 -22.17 -24.34 -47.21
N ARG A 23 -21.83 -24.50 -48.51
CA ARG A 23 -21.07 -23.59 -49.39
C ARG A 23 -22.01 -22.69 -50.21
N GLY A 24 -21.53 -21.50 -50.61
CA GLY A 24 -21.99 -20.68 -51.75
C GLY A 24 -21.31 -19.30 -51.64
N ARG A 25 -20.34 -18.87 -52.47
CA ARG A 25 -20.28 -18.49 -53.91
C ARG A 25 -21.23 -17.35 -54.33
N GLY A 26 -20.60 -16.25 -54.76
CA GLY A 26 -21.13 -15.02 -55.36
C GLY A 26 -20.27 -13.85 -54.84
N GLY A 27 -19.37 -13.20 -55.58
CA GLY A 27 -19.33 -12.89 -57.02
C GLY A 27 -19.62 -11.39 -57.17
N GLY A 28 -18.58 -10.58 -57.35
CA GLY A 28 -18.66 -9.12 -57.45
C GLY A 28 -17.27 -8.53 -57.73
N ASP A 29 -16.83 -8.75 -58.97
CA ASP A 29 -15.66 -8.20 -59.64
C ASP A 29 -15.72 -6.66 -59.72
N TYR A 30 -14.60 -5.96 -59.56
CA TYR A 30 -14.13 -4.88 -60.46
C TYR A 30 -12.64 -4.64 -60.22
N ASN A 31 -11.88 -4.91 -61.28
CA ASN A 31 -10.43 -5.02 -61.38
C ASN A 31 -9.85 -3.72 -62.00
N TYR A 32 -8.91 -3.03 -61.32
CA TYR A 32 -7.69 -2.31 -61.79
C TYR A 32 -7.75 -1.31 -63.00
N PRO A 33 -6.66 -0.61 -63.41
CA PRO A 33 -5.35 -0.27 -62.79
C PRO A 33 -4.92 1.22 -62.97
N ARG A 34 -3.87 1.68 -62.25
CA ARG A 34 -2.69 2.33 -62.86
C ARG A 34 -1.59 2.66 -61.84
N GLU A 35 -0.39 2.14 -62.10
CA GLU A 35 0.89 2.60 -61.56
C GLU A 35 1.43 3.84 -62.34
N PRO A 36 2.72 4.23 -62.22
CA PRO A 36 3.25 5.39 -61.50
C PRO A 36 3.83 6.42 -62.53
N PRO A 37 4.81 7.36 -62.29
CA PRO A 37 6.18 7.06 -61.83
C PRO A 37 6.96 8.23 -61.14
N THR A 38 8.25 7.93 -60.83
CA THR A 38 9.46 8.82 -60.82
C THR A 38 9.63 9.90 -59.73
N GLY A 39 10.81 10.16 -59.15
CA GLY A 39 12.16 9.63 -59.34
C GLY A 39 13.20 10.40 -58.49
N ALA A 40 14.26 9.68 -58.10
CA ALA A 40 15.69 10.03 -57.96
C ALA A 40 16.21 11.31 -57.23
N GLU A 41 17.08 11.06 -56.24
CA GLU A 41 18.48 11.55 -56.04
C GLU A 41 18.85 13.06 -56.05
N ALA A 42 19.28 13.56 -54.86
CA ALA A 42 20.55 14.26 -54.47
C ALA A 42 21.21 15.35 -55.39
N PRO A 43 22.26 16.11 -54.99
CA PRO A 43 22.85 16.50 -53.67
C PRO A 43 23.32 18.00 -53.56
N TYR A 44 24.00 18.33 -52.45
CA TYR A 44 25.09 19.34 -52.28
C TYR A 44 24.85 20.87 -52.18
N ALA A 45 25.78 21.45 -51.41
CA ALA A 45 26.24 22.85 -51.30
C ALA A 45 25.48 23.77 -50.32
N GLN A 46 26.00 24.07 -49.12
CA GLN A 46 27.18 24.91 -48.81
C GLN A 46 26.88 26.41 -48.99
N ARG A 47 26.74 27.13 -47.87
CA ARG A 47 27.06 28.56 -47.81
C ARG A 47 27.67 28.87 -46.45
N GLY A 48 28.99 29.07 -46.48
CA GLY A 48 29.74 29.69 -45.40
C GLY A 48 29.57 31.21 -45.39
N GLY A 49 30.14 31.82 -44.37
CA GLY A 49 30.24 33.26 -44.23
C GLY A 49 30.71 33.68 -42.85
N GLY A 50 31.97 33.37 -42.52
CA GLY A 50 32.63 33.90 -41.32
C GLY A 50 33.09 35.34 -41.49
N ARG A 51 33.35 36.02 -40.36
CA ARG A 51 34.32 37.11 -40.24
C ARG A 51 34.95 37.06 -38.86
N GLY A 52 36.26 36.84 -38.85
CA GLY A 52 37.15 37.10 -37.71
C GLY A 52 38.06 38.28 -38.01
N GLY A 53 38.72 38.76 -36.95
CA GLY A 53 39.73 39.82 -36.93
C GLY A 53 39.53 40.66 -35.66
N GLY A 54 40.51 40.94 -34.79
CA GLY A 54 41.95 40.78 -34.84
C GLY A 54 42.60 42.02 -34.20
N ARG A 55 43.25 41.82 -33.05
CA ARG A 55 44.37 42.58 -32.43
C ARG A 55 44.23 44.10 -32.15
N GLY A 56 44.55 44.47 -30.90
CA GLY A 56 44.97 45.82 -30.50
C GLY A 56 45.75 45.77 -29.17
N ARG A 57 46.92 46.43 -29.12
CA ARG A 57 47.96 46.46 -28.07
C ARG A 57 47.85 47.70 -27.17
N GLY A 58 48.36 47.59 -25.94
CA GLY A 58 48.91 48.68 -25.08
C GLY A 58 47.86 49.48 -24.30
N GLY A 59 48.05 49.95 -23.06
CA GLY A 59 49.17 49.95 -22.12
C GLY A 59 48.77 50.82 -20.91
N ASP A 60 49.27 50.45 -19.72
CA ASP A 60 49.54 51.21 -18.49
C ASP A 60 48.43 51.96 -17.70
N GLY A 61 48.41 51.70 -16.39
CA GLY A 61 47.65 52.43 -15.37
C GLY A 61 47.64 51.71 -14.01
N GLU A 62 48.46 52.19 -13.08
CA GLU A 62 48.80 51.67 -11.75
C GLU A 62 47.63 51.59 -10.74
N GLY A 63 47.78 50.75 -9.70
CA GLY A 63 46.95 50.88 -8.49
C GLY A 63 46.84 49.67 -7.55
N ALA A 64 47.85 49.49 -6.69
CA ALA A 64 47.84 48.98 -5.30
C ALA A 64 47.03 47.72 -4.91
N GLY A 65 47.75 46.72 -4.36
CA GLY A 65 47.20 45.63 -3.51
C GLY A 65 46.75 46.11 -2.11
N PRO A 66 46.36 45.19 -1.20
CA PRO A 66 47.35 44.28 -0.61
C PRO A 66 46.90 42.83 -0.35
N GLN A 67 47.90 41.94 -0.34
CA GLN A 67 47.88 40.59 0.24
C GLN A 67 47.85 40.62 1.78
N PRO A 68 47.57 39.46 2.40
CA PRO A 68 48.39 38.95 3.51
C PRO A 68 49.01 37.57 3.20
N PRO A 69 50.03 37.12 3.98
CA PRO A 69 51.17 36.36 3.47
C PRO A 69 51.29 34.95 4.14
N PRO A 70 52.44 34.21 4.17
CA PRO A 70 52.50 32.85 3.60
C PRO A 70 53.02 31.74 4.55
N HIS A 71 52.87 30.50 4.06
CA HIS A 71 53.65 29.26 4.25
C HIS A 71 54.51 28.99 5.52
N GLY A 72 54.25 27.82 6.12
CA GLY A 72 55.24 26.97 6.78
C GLY A 72 55.03 25.50 6.34
N ALA A 73 56.07 24.91 5.73
CA ALA A 73 56.08 23.56 5.15
C ALA A 73 56.48 22.49 6.18
N TYR A 74 55.90 21.28 6.13
CA TYR A 74 56.59 20.01 6.44
C TYR A 74 55.89 18.79 5.79
N GLN A 75 56.57 18.25 4.77
CA GLN A 75 56.80 16.83 4.42
C GLN A 75 55.64 15.79 4.43
N ALA A 76 55.12 15.57 3.23
CA ALA A 76 54.94 14.31 2.48
C ALA A 76 54.97 12.94 3.20
N ARG A 77 53.82 12.24 3.12
CA ARG A 77 53.72 10.83 2.68
C ARG A 77 52.44 10.63 1.85
N ARG A 78 52.59 10.16 0.61
CA ARG A 78 51.50 9.83 -0.34
C ARG A 78 50.68 8.63 0.14
N PRO A 79 49.42 8.51 -0.32
CA PRO A 79 49.16 7.47 -1.32
C PRO A 79 48.38 7.98 -2.55
N HIS A 80 48.51 7.19 -3.61
CA HIS A 80 48.14 7.45 -5.00
C HIS A 80 46.62 7.59 -5.25
N ALA A 81 46.29 8.59 -6.07
CA ALA A 81 45.12 8.63 -6.98
C ALA A 81 45.34 7.63 -8.13
N ALA A 82 44.39 7.09 -8.89
CA ALA A 82 42.94 7.20 -9.02
C ALA A 82 42.47 5.94 -9.78
N ALA A 83 41.19 5.58 -9.69
CA ALA A 83 40.46 5.01 -10.84
C ALA A 83 38.95 5.14 -10.59
N ASP A 84 38.29 5.79 -11.54
CA ASP A 84 36.85 6.01 -11.63
C ASP A 84 36.04 4.71 -11.46
N ALA A 85 35.05 4.75 -10.58
CA ALA A 85 34.03 3.71 -10.46
C ALA A 85 32.82 4.07 -11.36
N PRO A 86 32.34 3.15 -12.22
CA PRO A 86 31.18 3.43 -13.06
C PRO A 86 29.89 3.41 -12.24
N SER A 87 29.03 4.37 -12.52
CA SER A 87 27.66 4.46 -12.05
C SER A 87 26.79 3.37 -12.68
N SER A 88 26.49 2.30 -11.92
CA SER A 88 25.51 1.27 -12.33
C SER A 88 24.16 1.44 -11.61
N SER A 89 23.29 2.19 -12.30
CA SER A 89 21.84 2.00 -12.54
C SER A 89 21.00 0.99 -11.72
N SER A 90 20.06 1.56 -10.96
CA SER A 90 18.58 1.44 -11.03
C SER A 90 17.82 0.10 -11.09
N SER A 91 18.44 -1.08 -11.22
CA SER A 91 17.69 -2.35 -11.28
C SER A 91 17.37 -2.97 -9.91
N SER A 92 18.15 -2.65 -8.87
CA SER A 92 17.95 -3.14 -7.50
C SER A 92 16.77 -2.47 -6.79
N SER A 93 16.31 -1.31 -7.28
CA SER A 93 15.20 -0.57 -6.66
C SER A 93 13.83 -1.17 -6.97
N ALA A 94 13.67 -1.86 -8.11
CA ALA A 94 12.39 -2.44 -8.51
C ALA A 94 12.03 -3.68 -7.67
N ALA A 95 12.98 -4.61 -7.49
CA ALA A 95 12.79 -5.79 -6.64
C ALA A 95 12.67 -5.41 -5.16
N ALA A 96 13.43 -4.40 -4.69
CA ALA A 96 13.30 -3.86 -3.35
C ALA A 96 11.94 -3.17 -3.14
N ALA A 97 11.42 -2.44 -4.13
CA ALA A 97 10.09 -1.82 -4.06
C ALA A 97 8.95 -2.86 -4.07
N GLU A 98 9.13 -3.98 -4.76
CA GLU A 98 8.15 -5.06 -4.80
C GLU A 98 8.11 -5.85 -3.47
N ALA A 99 9.28 -6.20 -2.91
CA ALA A 99 9.40 -6.84 -1.61
C ALA A 99 8.92 -5.95 -0.45
N LEU A 100 9.24 -4.64 -0.47
CA LEU A 100 8.72 -3.69 0.52
C LEU A 100 7.22 -3.43 0.32
N GLY A 101 6.74 -3.49 -0.92
CA GLY A 101 5.31 -3.42 -1.25
C GLY A 101 4.51 -4.59 -0.69
N GLU A 102 5.11 -5.78 -0.61
CA GLU A 102 4.54 -6.93 0.11
C GLU A 102 4.60 -6.76 1.63
N GLU A 103 5.67 -6.16 2.17
CA GLU A 103 5.79 -5.90 3.61
C GLU A 103 4.78 -4.85 4.10
N VAL A 104 4.55 -3.78 3.32
CA VAL A 104 3.49 -2.78 3.56
C VAL A 104 2.10 -3.43 3.45
N ARG A 105 1.91 -4.41 2.54
CA ARG A 105 0.66 -5.20 2.48
C ARG A 105 0.49 -6.11 3.70
N ARG A 106 1.58 -6.73 4.21
CA ARG A 106 1.57 -7.55 5.43
C ARG A 106 1.25 -6.72 6.68
N LEU A 107 1.79 -5.51 6.79
CA LEU A 107 1.45 -4.59 7.88
C LEU A 107 0.01 -4.06 7.78
N ALA A 108 -0.59 -4.06 6.59
CA ALA A 108 -1.96 -3.62 6.35
C ALA A 108 -3.01 -4.75 6.44
N ILE A 109 -2.62 -6.03 6.47
CA ILE A 109 -3.55 -7.17 6.51
C ILE A 109 -3.07 -8.18 7.57
N ARG A 110 -3.42 -7.92 8.82
CA ARG A 110 -3.76 -9.00 9.76
C ARG A 110 -5.27 -8.93 9.96
N GLU A 111 -6.00 -9.74 9.20
CA GLU A 111 -7.37 -10.10 9.56
C GLU A 111 -7.28 -11.08 10.73
N GLU A 112 -7.73 -10.66 11.91
CA GLU A 112 -8.12 -11.61 12.95
C GLU A 112 -9.49 -12.17 12.57
N ALA A 113 -9.56 -13.50 12.43
CA ALA A 113 -10.80 -14.22 12.19
C ALA A 113 -11.75 -14.04 13.40
N PRO A 114 -13.05 -13.74 13.18
CA PRO A 114 -14.01 -13.65 14.27
C PRO A 114 -14.40 -15.05 14.76
N GLY A 115 -14.16 -15.32 16.05
CA GLY A 115 -14.69 -16.50 16.74
C GLY A 115 -16.22 -16.47 16.79
N ALA A 116 -16.84 -17.61 16.49
CA ALA A 116 -18.28 -17.82 16.49
C ALA A 116 -18.88 -17.80 17.92
N PRO A 117 -20.17 -17.44 18.09
CA PRO A 117 -20.79 -17.21 19.38
C PRO A 117 -21.20 -18.52 20.09
N ALA A 118 -20.94 -18.61 21.39
CA ALA A 118 -21.44 -19.68 22.24
C ALA A 118 -22.93 -19.46 22.58
N ALA A 119 -23.74 -20.48 22.32
CA ALA A 119 -25.16 -20.52 22.61
C ALA A 119 -25.42 -20.90 24.08
N ALA A 120 -26.51 -20.34 24.62
CA ALA A 120 -27.01 -20.52 25.98
C ALA A 120 -27.58 -21.92 26.24
N ALA A 121 -27.45 -22.40 27.49
CA ALA A 121 -28.38 -23.35 28.11
C ALA A 121 -28.38 -23.19 29.65
N ALA A 122 -29.55 -23.41 30.25
CA ALA A 122 -29.96 -22.95 31.57
C ALA A 122 -29.78 -23.97 32.72
N LYS A 123 -29.65 -23.41 33.92
CA LYS A 123 -29.93 -23.85 35.32
C LYS A 123 -30.18 -25.33 35.66
N GLN A 124 -29.52 -25.77 36.74
CA GLN A 124 -30.15 -26.40 37.91
C GLN A 124 -29.30 -26.15 39.18
N GLU A 125 -29.99 -25.86 40.29
CA GLU A 125 -29.48 -25.63 41.66
C GLU A 125 -29.22 -26.94 42.40
N GLU A 126 -28.15 -27.02 43.19
CA GLU A 126 -28.16 -27.66 44.51
C GLU A 126 -26.99 -27.17 45.38
N ALA A 127 -27.25 -26.98 46.67
CA ALA A 127 -26.34 -26.39 47.65
C ALA A 127 -25.54 -27.45 48.42
N ALA A 128 -24.24 -27.20 48.69
CA ALA A 128 -23.58 -27.34 50.01
C ALA A 128 -22.04 -27.46 49.93
N ALA A 129 -21.41 -26.85 50.94
CA ALA A 129 -20.08 -27.10 51.52
C ALA A 129 -18.80 -26.64 50.78
N ALA A 130 -17.99 -25.87 51.50
CA ALA A 130 -16.71 -25.31 51.11
C ALA A 130 -15.61 -26.37 50.97
N VAL A 131 -14.96 -26.40 49.80
CA VAL A 131 -13.70 -27.13 49.51
C VAL A 131 -12.88 -26.25 48.53
N PRO A 132 -11.54 -26.20 48.60
CA PRO A 132 -10.74 -25.28 47.79
C PRO A 132 -10.88 -25.62 46.31
N VAL A 133 -11.36 -24.66 45.50
CA VAL A 133 -11.54 -24.87 44.06
C VAL A 133 -10.18 -24.90 43.38
N ALA A 134 -9.69 -26.10 43.10
CA ALA A 134 -8.67 -26.33 42.09
C ALA A 134 -9.20 -25.79 40.75
N ARG A 135 -8.46 -24.86 40.15
CA ARG A 135 -8.78 -24.23 38.86
C ARG A 135 -9.05 -25.32 37.81
N PRO A 136 -10.08 -25.18 36.95
CA PRO A 136 -10.34 -26.16 35.90
C PRO A 136 -9.10 -26.29 35.01
N PRO A 137 -8.71 -27.52 34.61
CA PRO A 137 -7.51 -27.71 33.79
C PRO A 137 -7.72 -26.97 32.46
N ALA A 138 -6.85 -26.00 32.21
CA ALA A 138 -6.77 -25.33 30.91
C ALA A 138 -6.72 -26.41 29.82
N SER A 139 -7.68 -26.36 28.88
CA SER A 139 -7.80 -27.27 27.74
C SER A 139 -6.42 -27.66 27.20
N SER A 140 -6.12 -28.96 27.23
CA SER A 140 -4.83 -29.56 26.83
C SER A 140 -4.49 -29.37 25.34
N ARG A 141 -5.34 -28.66 24.58
CA ARG A 141 -5.17 -28.35 23.15
C ARG A 141 -4.72 -26.92 22.86
N ALA A 142 -4.57 -26.05 23.86
CA ALA A 142 -4.01 -24.72 23.62
C ALA A 142 -2.52 -24.83 23.27
N VAL A 143 -2.12 -24.33 22.10
CA VAL A 143 -0.72 -24.23 21.69
C VAL A 143 0.02 -23.38 22.72
N LYS A 144 0.84 -24.01 23.57
CA LYS A 144 1.65 -23.32 24.56
C LYS A 144 2.98 -22.93 23.91
N TYR A 145 3.25 -21.64 23.84
CA TYR A 145 4.55 -21.14 23.41
C TYR A 145 5.63 -21.56 24.42
N THR A 146 6.79 -21.98 23.92
CA THR A 146 7.92 -22.32 24.76
C THR A 146 8.49 -21.05 25.42
N PRO A 147 8.86 -21.10 26.71
CA PRO A 147 9.46 -19.95 27.37
C PRO A 147 10.83 -19.64 26.75
N ARG A 148 11.22 -18.37 26.80
CA ARG A 148 12.57 -17.96 26.41
C ARG A 148 13.60 -18.69 27.29
N PRO A 149 14.56 -19.45 26.72
CA PRO A 149 15.53 -20.22 27.51
C PRO A 149 16.59 -19.36 28.19
N GLY A 150 16.78 -18.12 27.74
CA GLY A 150 17.75 -17.17 28.29
C GLY A 150 18.03 -16.01 27.32
N PHE A 151 19.02 -15.18 27.67
CA PHE A 151 19.49 -14.07 26.84
C PHE A 151 20.72 -14.46 26.02
N GLY A 152 20.81 -13.95 24.80
CA GLY A 152 21.99 -14.16 23.95
C GLY A 152 23.21 -13.41 24.48
N THR A 153 24.37 -14.07 24.49
CA THR A 153 25.65 -13.51 24.99
C THR A 153 26.67 -13.22 23.89
N VAL A 154 26.49 -13.81 22.71
CA VAL A 154 27.41 -13.70 21.56
C VAL A 154 27.26 -12.35 20.85
N GLY A 155 28.36 -11.81 20.34
CA GLY A 155 28.39 -10.58 19.55
C GLY A 155 28.79 -9.34 20.34
N THR A 156 29.09 -8.27 19.61
CA THR A 156 29.53 -6.99 20.16
C THR A 156 28.34 -6.24 20.73
N ARG A 157 28.40 -5.82 22.00
CA ARG A 157 27.33 -5.05 22.63
C ARG A 157 27.21 -3.67 21.98
N CYS A 158 25.98 -3.21 21.82
CA CYS A 158 25.64 -1.84 21.42
C CYS A 158 24.33 -1.43 22.08
N VAL A 159 24.01 -0.14 22.04
CA VAL A 159 22.70 0.36 22.49
C VAL A 159 21.92 0.79 21.26
N VAL A 160 20.65 0.39 21.19
CA VAL A 160 19.73 0.82 20.14
C VAL A 160 18.54 1.53 20.75
N ARG A 161 17.98 2.50 20.03
CA ARG A 161 16.73 3.15 20.42
C ARG A 161 15.58 2.54 19.63
N ALA A 162 14.55 2.12 20.36
CA ALA A 162 13.32 1.60 19.79
C ALA A 162 12.26 2.70 19.80
N ASN A 163 11.38 2.70 18.80
CA ASN A 163 10.22 3.59 18.68
C ASN A 163 9.08 3.23 19.65
N HIS A 164 9.46 2.90 20.88
CA HIS A 164 8.62 2.54 22.00
C HIS A 164 8.78 3.60 23.08
N PHE A 165 7.66 3.97 23.70
CA PHE A 165 7.58 4.89 24.82
C PHE A 165 6.99 4.13 26.00
N LEU A 166 7.62 4.16 27.18
CA LEU A 166 7.11 3.42 28.34
C LEU A 166 5.75 3.97 28.79
N VAL A 167 4.88 3.07 29.21
CA VAL A 167 3.54 3.40 29.72
C VAL A 167 3.42 2.90 31.14
N GLN A 168 3.02 3.80 32.03
CA GLN A 168 2.61 3.48 33.40
C GLN A 168 1.09 3.63 33.49
N VAL A 169 0.45 2.72 34.22
CA VAL A 169 -1.00 2.72 34.46
C VAL A 169 -1.20 2.72 35.96
N ALA A 170 -1.91 3.72 36.47
CA ALA A 170 -2.30 3.77 37.87
C ALA A 170 -3.26 2.62 38.21
N ASP A 171 -3.27 2.21 39.47
CA ASP A 171 -4.23 1.21 39.95
C ASP A 171 -5.64 1.81 39.88
N ALA A 172 -6.43 1.33 38.92
CA ALA A 172 -7.75 1.86 38.60
C ALA A 172 -8.71 0.75 38.21
N ASP A 173 -9.96 0.87 38.65
CA ASP A 173 -11.03 -0.07 38.33
C ASP A 173 -11.48 0.09 36.86
N LEU A 174 -10.84 -0.61 35.93
CA LEU A 174 -11.19 -0.53 34.51
C LEU A 174 -12.43 -1.37 34.21
N CYS A 175 -13.56 -0.73 33.91
CA CYS A 175 -14.83 -1.40 33.65
C CYS A 175 -15.12 -1.47 32.15
N HIS A 176 -15.61 -2.62 31.68
CA HIS A 176 -16.03 -2.86 30.30
C HIS A 176 -17.55 -2.99 30.22
N TYR A 177 -18.12 -2.32 29.22
CA TYR A 177 -19.53 -2.31 28.89
C TYR A 177 -19.76 -2.67 27.42
N ASP A 178 -20.78 -3.48 27.17
CA ASP A 178 -21.33 -3.74 25.85
C ASP A 178 -22.30 -2.62 25.43
N VAL A 179 -22.13 -2.15 24.20
CA VAL A 179 -22.95 -1.12 23.57
C VAL A 179 -23.73 -1.72 22.40
N ALA A 180 -25.05 -1.54 22.44
CA ALA A 180 -25.94 -1.82 21.32
C ALA A 180 -26.60 -0.53 20.84
N ILE A 181 -26.55 -0.27 19.53
CA ILE A 181 -27.16 0.91 18.89
C ILE A 181 -28.24 0.44 17.92
N SER A 182 -29.46 0.93 18.10
CA SER A 182 -30.60 0.66 17.22
C SER A 182 -31.14 1.97 16.62
N PRO A 183 -31.32 2.06 15.29
CA PRO A 183 -30.99 1.04 14.28
C PRO A 183 -29.48 0.84 14.11
N GLU A 184 -29.06 -0.39 13.81
CA GLU A 184 -27.64 -0.72 13.64
C GLU A 184 -27.00 0.08 12.50
N SER A 185 -25.86 0.70 12.79
CA SER A 185 -25.06 1.43 11.83
C SER A 185 -23.72 0.74 11.60
N LYS A 186 -23.41 0.47 10.33
CA LYS A 186 -22.10 -0.02 9.89
C LYS A 186 -21.00 1.06 9.90
N SER A 187 -21.37 2.32 10.13
CA SER A 187 -20.45 3.44 10.11
C SER A 187 -19.89 3.70 11.51
N ILE A 188 -18.61 3.36 11.70
CA ILE A 188 -17.87 3.65 12.93
C ILE A 188 -17.96 5.14 13.29
N ALA A 189 -17.83 6.04 12.30
CA ALA A 189 -17.92 7.49 12.53
C ALA A 189 -19.29 7.92 13.08
N ILE A 190 -20.38 7.33 12.58
CA ILE A 190 -21.74 7.61 13.10
C ILE A 190 -21.86 7.07 14.53
N ASN A 191 -21.40 5.85 14.77
CA ASN A 191 -21.48 5.23 16.10
C ASN A 191 -20.72 6.07 17.15
N ARG A 192 -19.52 6.56 16.81
CA ARG A 192 -18.75 7.45 17.67
C ARG A 192 -19.45 8.80 17.89
N ALA A 193 -20.10 9.35 16.86
CA ALA A 193 -20.87 10.59 17.01
C ALA A 193 -22.07 10.43 17.95
N ILE A 194 -22.78 9.29 17.86
CA ILE A 194 -23.90 8.95 18.76
C ILE A 194 -23.40 8.86 20.21
N ILE A 195 -22.32 8.13 20.46
CA ILE A 195 -21.77 7.99 21.83
C ILE A 195 -21.20 9.32 22.34
N SER A 196 -20.57 10.12 21.48
CA SER A 196 -20.09 11.46 21.86
C SER A 196 -21.25 12.36 22.32
N GLU A 197 -22.38 12.31 21.61
CA GLU A 197 -23.58 13.06 21.98
C GLU A 197 -24.23 12.55 23.27
N LEU A 198 -24.27 11.22 23.45
CA LEU A 198 -24.69 10.59 24.71
C LEU A 198 -23.86 11.09 25.89
N VAL A 199 -22.54 11.07 25.76
CA VAL A 199 -21.62 11.55 26.80
C VAL A 199 -21.84 13.05 27.04
N ARG A 200 -22.00 13.86 25.99
CA ARG A 200 -22.27 15.29 26.12
C ARG A 200 -23.54 15.58 26.93
N LEU A 201 -24.61 14.83 26.70
CA LEU A 201 -25.91 15.01 27.37
C LEU A 201 -25.96 14.43 28.79
N HIS A 202 -25.33 13.28 28.99
CA HIS A 202 -25.58 12.45 30.17
C HIS A 202 -24.36 12.26 31.09
N ARG A 203 -23.20 12.86 30.78
CA ARG A 203 -22.01 12.77 31.63
C ARG A 203 -22.24 13.17 33.10
N PRO A 204 -22.73 14.39 33.41
CA PRO A 204 -22.86 14.81 34.80
C PRO A 204 -24.01 14.10 35.54
N SER A 205 -25.06 13.67 34.84
CA SER A 205 -26.28 13.13 35.44
C SER A 205 -26.29 11.61 35.57
N LEU A 206 -26.01 10.88 34.48
CA LEU A 206 -26.20 9.42 34.42
C LEU A 206 -24.91 8.64 34.31
N LEU A 207 -23.80 9.23 33.83
CA LEU A 207 -22.51 8.51 33.75
C LEU A 207 -21.63 8.71 35.00
N GLY A 208 -22.13 9.43 36.01
CA GLY A 208 -21.39 9.72 37.23
C GLY A 208 -20.13 10.55 37.00
N GLY A 209 -20.15 11.48 36.03
CA GLY A 209 -19.04 12.37 35.70
C GLY A 209 -17.93 11.75 34.85
N ARG A 210 -17.97 10.44 34.60
CA ARG A 210 -16.91 9.67 33.92
C ARG A 210 -16.79 9.99 32.44
N ILE A 211 -15.58 9.83 31.91
CA ILE A 211 -15.27 10.00 30.48
C ILE A 211 -15.04 8.62 29.85
N PRO A 212 -16.04 8.03 29.17
CA PRO A 212 -15.86 6.71 28.58
C PRO A 212 -15.05 6.74 27.28
N ALA A 213 -14.24 5.71 27.06
CA ALA A 213 -13.57 5.42 25.80
C ALA A 213 -14.34 4.36 25.00
N TYR A 214 -14.50 4.53 23.69
CA TYR A 214 -15.35 3.72 22.83
C TYR A 214 -14.59 3.21 21.61
N ASP A 215 -14.68 1.90 21.32
CA ASP A 215 -14.02 1.30 20.16
C ASP A 215 -14.69 1.67 18.82
N GLY A 216 -15.88 2.30 18.85
CA GLY A 216 -16.66 2.63 17.67
C GLY A 216 -17.61 1.53 17.18
N LYS A 217 -17.67 0.40 17.89
CA LYS A 217 -18.44 -0.79 17.55
C LYS A 217 -19.37 -1.24 18.68
N LYS A 218 -18.84 -1.94 19.69
CA LYS A 218 -19.62 -2.62 20.73
C LYS A 218 -19.00 -2.48 22.12
N SER A 219 -17.77 -1.98 22.23
CA SER A 219 -17.04 -2.01 23.50
C SER A 219 -16.81 -0.58 24.00
N LEU A 220 -17.32 -0.30 25.19
CA LEU A 220 -17.16 0.97 25.91
C LEU A 220 -16.44 0.69 27.23
N TYR A 221 -15.51 1.56 27.59
CA TYR A 221 -14.69 1.40 28.79
C TYR A 221 -14.77 2.66 29.65
N THR A 222 -14.70 2.50 30.97
CA THR A 222 -14.62 3.61 31.94
C THR A 222 -13.61 3.33 33.03
N ALA A 223 -13.02 4.39 33.58
CA ALA A 223 -12.31 4.34 34.86
C ALA A 223 -13.34 4.41 36.00
N GLY A 224 -13.57 3.29 36.65
CA GLY A 224 -14.62 3.06 37.64
C GLY A 224 -15.97 2.68 37.04
N ALA A 225 -16.82 2.07 37.88
CA ALA A 225 -18.14 1.58 37.46
C ALA A 225 -19.16 2.71 37.27
N LEU A 226 -19.88 2.71 36.15
CA LEU A 226 -21.09 3.52 35.93
C LEU A 226 -22.13 3.24 37.04
N PRO A 227 -23.02 4.21 37.37
CA PRO A 227 -24.03 4.07 38.43
C PRO A 227 -25.22 3.16 38.03
N PHE A 228 -25.02 2.25 37.08
CA PHE A 228 -25.99 1.28 36.60
C PHE A 228 -25.28 0.09 35.93
N ASP A 229 -25.92 -1.08 35.97
CA ASP A 229 -25.47 -2.25 35.21
C ASP A 229 -26.03 -2.25 33.78
N VAL A 230 -27.26 -1.78 33.59
CA VAL A 230 -27.89 -1.67 32.26
C VAL A 230 -28.70 -0.38 32.17
N LYS A 231 -28.52 0.37 31.07
CA LYS A 231 -29.32 1.57 30.81
C LYS A 231 -29.55 1.79 29.32
N ASP A 232 -30.77 2.19 29.00
CA ASP A 232 -31.19 2.64 27.68
C ASP A 232 -31.19 4.17 27.60
N PHE A 233 -30.70 4.70 26.49
CA PHE A 233 -30.65 6.12 26.17
C PHE A 233 -31.32 6.35 24.81
N ALA A 234 -32.03 7.47 24.68
CA ALA A 234 -32.56 7.95 23.41
C ALA A 234 -31.73 9.15 22.96
N ILE A 235 -30.95 8.99 21.89
CA ILE A 235 -30.01 9.99 21.39
C ILE A 235 -30.47 10.49 20.03
N LYS A 236 -30.69 11.79 19.94
CA LYS A 236 -31.03 12.47 18.68
C LYS A 236 -29.76 13.05 18.08
N LEU A 237 -29.38 12.59 16.90
CA LEU A 237 -28.25 13.13 16.17
C LEU A 237 -28.75 14.13 15.14
N ALA A 238 -28.35 15.40 15.29
CA ALA A 238 -28.64 16.46 14.34
C ALA A 238 -27.86 16.24 13.02
N GLY A 239 -28.57 16.22 11.90
CA GLY A 239 -28.03 16.05 10.55
C GLY A 239 -29.00 16.57 9.49
N GLU A 240 -28.87 16.15 8.22
CA GLU A 240 -29.83 16.53 7.14
C GLU A 240 -31.28 16.07 7.43
N ARG A 241 -31.43 15.04 8.28
CA ARG A 241 -32.68 14.61 8.91
C ARG A 241 -32.35 14.22 10.35
N GLU A 242 -33.08 14.75 11.32
CA GLU A 242 -32.97 14.27 12.69
C GLU A 242 -33.28 12.78 12.73
N LYS A 243 -32.35 12.01 13.29
CA LYS A 243 -32.52 10.58 13.52
C LYS A 243 -32.33 10.30 14.99
N GLU A 244 -33.29 9.58 15.54
CA GLU A 244 -33.26 9.08 16.90
C GLU A 244 -32.65 7.68 16.91
N TYR A 245 -31.73 7.47 17.84
CA TYR A 245 -31.04 6.22 18.08
C TYR A 245 -31.29 5.78 19.52
N LYS A 246 -31.67 4.51 19.69
CA LYS A 246 -31.69 3.87 21.00
C LYS A 246 -30.31 3.26 21.26
N VAL A 247 -29.67 3.68 22.34
CA VAL A 247 -28.38 3.16 22.79
C VAL A 247 -28.57 2.41 24.09
N THR A 248 -28.20 1.13 24.14
CA THR A 248 -28.19 0.33 25.36
C THR A 248 -26.74 0.12 25.79
N ILE A 249 -26.42 0.47 27.03
CA ILE A 249 -25.12 0.21 27.67
C ILE A 249 -25.33 -0.85 28.75
N ARG A 250 -24.57 -1.95 28.70
CA ARG A 250 -24.65 -3.09 29.63
C ARG A 250 -23.27 -3.41 30.21
N PHE A 251 -23.14 -3.56 31.52
CA PHE A 251 -21.93 -4.00 32.18
C PHE A 251 -21.57 -5.42 31.72
N ALA A 252 -20.33 -5.59 31.28
CA ALA A 252 -19.81 -6.86 30.75
C ALA A 252 -18.75 -7.47 31.66
N GLY A 253 -17.89 -6.64 32.28
CA GLY A 253 -16.84 -7.13 33.17
C GLY A 253 -15.88 -6.05 33.63
N ARG A 254 -14.80 -6.48 34.28
CA ARG A 254 -13.68 -5.62 34.72
C ARG A 254 -12.39 -6.15 34.12
N ALA A 255 -11.55 -5.24 33.62
CA ALA A 255 -10.20 -5.58 33.21
C ALA A 255 -9.30 -5.68 34.45
N ASP A 256 -8.49 -6.74 34.49
CA ASP A 256 -7.63 -7.05 35.62
C ASP A 256 -6.23 -6.43 35.38
N LEU A 257 -5.94 -5.33 36.07
CA LEU A 257 -4.62 -4.69 36.07
C LEU A 257 -3.60 -5.46 36.90
N HIS A 258 -4.04 -6.23 37.90
CA HIS A 258 -3.15 -7.06 38.71
C HIS A 258 -2.61 -8.23 37.88
N HIS A 259 -3.47 -8.87 37.10
CA HIS A 259 -3.07 -9.88 36.11
C HIS A 259 -2.09 -9.28 35.08
N LEU A 260 -2.33 -8.06 34.60
CA LEU A 260 -1.37 -7.37 33.73
C LEU A 260 0.00 -7.21 34.41
N GLN A 261 0.05 -6.77 35.66
CA GLN A 261 1.31 -6.62 36.39
C GLN A 261 2.02 -7.97 36.56
N GLN A 262 1.31 -9.02 37.00
CA GLN A 262 1.86 -10.37 37.13
C GLN A 262 2.40 -10.93 35.79
N PHE A 263 1.73 -10.61 34.67
CA PHE A 263 2.18 -11.00 33.34
C PHE A 263 3.46 -10.25 32.94
N LEU A 264 3.54 -8.93 33.21
CA LEU A 264 4.72 -8.13 32.91
C LEU A 264 5.93 -8.55 33.75
N ASP A 265 5.72 -8.95 35.01
CA ASP A 265 6.75 -9.47 35.91
C ASP A 265 7.13 -10.95 35.60
N GLY A 266 6.48 -11.57 34.62
CA GLY A 266 6.73 -12.95 34.21
C GLY A 266 6.23 -14.02 35.18
N GLN A 267 5.44 -13.63 36.20
CA GLN A 267 4.82 -14.55 37.17
C GLN A 267 3.66 -15.33 36.54
N GLN A 268 2.90 -14.66 35.66
CA GLN A 268 1.81 -15.25 34.91
C GLN A 268 2.13 -15.32 33.42
N ARG A 269 1.69 -16.38 32.73
CA ARG A 269 2.08 -16.64 31.33
C ARG A 269 0.99 -16.33 30.31
N ASP A 270 -0.27 -16.40 30.72
CA ASP A 270 -1.39 -16.01 29.89
C ASP A 270 -1.49 -14.49 29.82
N MET A 271 -1.54 -13.98 28.60
CA MET A 271 -1.56 -12.54 28.33
C MET A 271 -2.98 -11.99 28.56
N PRO A 272 -3.15 -10.94 29.39
CA PRO A 272 -4.45 -10.30 29.60
C PRO A 272 -4.85 -9.46 28.38
N GLN A 273 -5.41 -10.12 27.35
CA GLN A 273 -5.77 -9.48 26.09
C GLN A 273 -6.80 -8.38 26.27
N GLU A 274 -7.79 -8.60 27.14
CA GLU A 274 -8.86 -7.63 27.43
C GLU A 274 -8.29 -6.35 28.03
N THR A 275 -7.43 -6.45 29.04
CA THR A 275 -6.77 -5.29 29.66
C THR A 275 -5.93 -4.51 28.64
N ILE A 276 -5.15 -5.21 27.79
CA ILE A 276 -4.36 -4.55 26.73
C ILE A 276 -5.28 -3.85 25.71
N GLN A 277 -6.41 -4.48 25.37
CA GLN A 277 -7.39 -3.90 24.46
C GLN A 277 -8.02 -2.62 25.03
N VAL A 278 -8.35 -2.60 26.33
CA VAL A 278 -8.85 -1.38 27.01
C VAL A 278 -7.86 -0.24 26.83
N LEU A 279 -6.60 -0.48 27.18
CA LEU A 279 -5.54 0.54 27.11
C LEU A 279 -5.26 1.01 25.68
N ASP A 280 -5.34 0.10 24.69
CA ASP A 280 -5.23 0.47 23.27
C ASP A 280 -6.40 1.35 22.83
N VAL A 281 -7.64 1.02 23.22
CA VAL A 281 -8.83 1.80 22.86
C VAL A 281 -8.78 3.20 23.48
N VAL A 282 -8.38 3.31 24.74
CA VAL A 282 -8.26 4.59 25.47
C VAL A 282 -7.34 5.55 24.73
N LEU A 283 -6.11 5.12 24.40
CA LEU A 283 -5.14 5.98 23.71
C LEU A 283 -5.53 6.30 22.26
N ARG A 284 -6.50 5.58 21.70
CA ARG A 284 -7.00 5.78 20.34
C ARG A 284 -8.25 6.66 20.28
N GLU A 285 -8.89 6.94 21.42
CA GLU A 285 -10.15 7.67 21.47
C GLU A 285 -10.02 9.08 20.88
N THR A 286 -9.08 9.87 21.39
CA THR A 286 -8.80 11.23 20.88
C THR A 286 -8.42 11.24 19.39
N PRO A 287 -7.40 10.50 18.92
CA PRO A 287 -7.02 10.58 17.51
C PRO A 287 -8.09 10.01 16.57
N SER A 288 -8.91 9.05 16.99
CA SER A 288 -10.03 8.55 16.18
C SER A 288 -11.15 9.57 15.96
N THR A 289 -11.27 10.58 16.80
CA THR A 289 -12.24 11.67 16.60
C THR A 289 -11.67 12.82 15.76
N LYS A 290 -10.34 13.04 15.82
CA LYS A 290 -9.66 14.15 15.14
C LYS A 290 -9.21 13.82 13.72
N TYR A 291 -8.83 12.57 13.44
CA TYR A 291 -8.12 12.19 12.23
C TYR A 291 -8.79 11.08 11.45
N VAL A 292 -8.42 10.93 10.18
CA VAL A 292 -8.87 9.79 9.39
C VAL A 292 -8.18 8.54 9.91
N THR A 293 -8.96 7.65 10.52
CA THR A 293 -8.46 6.39 11.06
C THR A 293 -8.50 5.30 9.99
N ALA A 294 -7.39 4.58 9.82
CA ALA A 294 -7.38 3.33 9.08
C ALA A 294 -6.58 2.28 9.84
N LEU A 295 -7.25 1.20 10.26
CA LEU A 295 -6.69 0.17 11.14
C LEU A 295 -6.16 0.80 12.44
N ARG A 296 -4.86 0.64 12.73
CA ARG A 296 -4.17 1.20 13.90
C ARG A 296 -3.38 2.48 13.56
N SER A 297 -3.68 3.12 12.44
CA SER A 297 -3.00 4.33 11.98
C SER A 297 -3.96 5.50 11.80
N PHE A 298 -3.42 6.70 12.01
CA PHE A 298 -4.14 7.96 11.93
C PHE A 298 -3.50 8.85 10.89
N PHE A 299 -4.31 9.42 10.00
CA PHE A 299 -3.84 10.22 8.87
C PHE A 299 -4.51 11.59 8.87
N SER A 300 -3.72 12.62 8.58
CA SER A 300 -4.18 13.99 8.49
C SER A 300 -3.33 14.78 7.51
N PRO A 301 -3.93 15.70 6.74
CA PRO A 301 -3.16 16.65 5.93
C PRO A 301 -2.35 17.64 6.78
N THR A 302 -2.59 17.71 8.09
CA THR A 302 -1.87 18.59 9.02
C THR A 302 -0.54 18.00 9.49
N PHE A 303 -0.27 16.71 9.25
CA PHE A 303 0.95 16.03 9.72
C PHE A 303 2.17 16.22 8.80
N GLY A 304 2.08 17.17 7.86
CA GLY A 304 3.17 17.53 6.96
C GLY A 304 2.67 17.87 5.56
N GLN A 305 3.61 18.02 4.62
CA GLN A 305 3.28 18.42 3.26
C GLN A 305 2.52 17.31 2.52
N ARG A 306 1.43 17.70 1.85
CA ARG A 306 0.71 16.84 0.91
C ARG A 306 1.56 16.64 -0.33
N SER A 307 1.82 15.40 -0.72
CA SER A 307 2.58 15.11 -1.94
C SER A 307 1.66 14.56 -3.02
N ASP A 308 1.60 15.22 -4.17
CA ASP A 308 0.86 14.71 -5.33
C ASP A 308 1.53 13.44 -5.85
N ILE A 309 0.75 12.37 -6.01
CA ILE A 309 1.23 11.09 -6.56
C ILE A 309 0.67 10.83 -7.97
N GLY A 310 -0.17 11.73 -8.49
CA GLY A 310 -0.72 11.77 -9.83
C GLY A 310 -2.08 11.08 -9.97
N GLU A 311 -2.82 11.46 -11.02
CA GLU A 311 -4.17 10.97 -11.35
C GLU A 311 -5.22 11.30 -10.27
N GLY A 312 -5.17 12.53 -9.73
CA GLY A 312 -6.10 13.00 -8.69
C GLY A 312 -5.89 12.35 -7.33
N LEU A 313 -4.71 11.80 -7.07
CA LEU A 313 -4.34 11.18 -5.79
C LEU A 313 -3.21 11.94 -5.12
N GLU A 314 -3.22 11.96 -3.79
CA GLU A 314 -2.17 12.54 -2.96
C GLU A 314 -1.75 11.59 -1.84
N CYS A 315 -0.56 11.79 -1.32
CA CYS A 315 -0.02 11.08 -0.17
C CYS A 315 -0.24 11.91 1.09
N TRP A 316 -0.88 11.31 2.10
CA TRP A 316 -0.99 11.90 3.43
C TRP A 316 -0.04 11.20 4.38
N ARG A 317 0.60 11.99 5.24
CA ARG A 317 1.34 11.49 6.39
C ARG A 317 0.40 11.09 7.51
N GLY A 318 0.88 10.20 8.35
CA GLY A 318 0.17 9.62 9.46
C GLY A 318 1.12 8.97 10.45
N TYR A 319 0.55 8.39 11.49
CA TYR A 319 1.30 7.56 12.41
C TYR A 319 0.52 6.31 12.80
N TYR A 320 1.26 5.23 13.00
CA TYR A 320 0.83 4.00 13.63
C TYR A 320 0.92 4.16 15.15
N GLN A 321 -0.03 3.57 15.87
CA GLN A 321 -0.02 3.53 17.33
C GLN A 321 -0.50 2.15 17.81
N SER A 322 0.23 1.54 18.75
CA SER A 322 -0.27 0.36 19.47
C SER A 322 0.34 0.20 20.86
N VAL A 323 -0.48 -0.16 21.84
CA VAL A 323 0.00 -0.58 23.17
C VAL A 323 0.54 -2.02 23.09
N ARG A 324 1.72 -2.27 23.67
CA ARG A 324 2.41 -3.56 23.63
C ARG A 324 2.99 -3.90 25.00
N PRO A 325 2.70 -5.10 25.56
CA PRO A 325 3.46 -5.61 26.69
C PRO A 325 4.86 -6.01 26.23
N THR A 326 5.87 -5.62 26.99
CA THR A 326 7.28 -5.94 26.73
C THR A 326 7.97 -6.34 28.02
N GLN A 327 9.20 -6.85 27.93
CA GLN A 327 10.00 -7.17 29.12
C GLN A 327 10.37 -5.93 29.95
N MET A 328 10.33 -4.73 29.37
CA MET A 328 10.58 -3.47 30.09
C MET A 328 9.30 -2.89 30.72
N GLY A 329 8.20 -3.64 30.66
CA GLY A 329 6.86 -3.18 31.04
C GLY A 329 5.99 -2.87 29.82
N LEU A 330 4.91 -2.14 30.06
CA LEU A 330 4.00 -1.72 29.02
C LEU A 330 4.62 -0.60 28.18
N SER A 331 4.42 -0.63 26.87
CA SER A 331 4.98 0.37 25.95
C SER A 331 3.99 0.77 24.87
N LEU A 332 4.03 2.03 24.47
CA LEU A 332 3.34 2.58 23.31
C LEU A 332 4.31 2.58 22.12
N ASN A 333 4.02 1.77 21.11
CA ASN A 333 4.75 1.81 19.85
C ASN A 333 4.15 2.88 18.95
N ILE A 334 4.98 3.83 18.49
CA ILE A 334 4.60 4.87 17.54
C ILE A 334 5.54 4.82 16.34
N ASP A 335 5.01 4.81 15.13
CA ASP A 335 5.82 4.90 13.91
C ASP A 335 5.16 5.83 12.88
N ILE A 336 5.97 6.52 12.09
CA ILE A 336 5.48 7.35 11.00
C ILE A 336 5.09 6.46 9.83
N CYS A 337 3.92 6.72 9.27
CA CYS A 337 3.42 6.04 8.08
C CYS A 337 2.84 7.04 7.09
N ALA A 338 2.61 6.59 5.86
CA ALA A 338 1.95 7.39 4.85
C ALA A 338 1.11 6.50 3.94
N THR A 339 0.01 7.04 3.42
CA THR A 339 -0.87 6.30 2.51
C THR A 339 -1.55 7.25 1.53
N SER A 340 -2.11 6.68 0.46
CA SER A 340 -2.79 7.41 -0.59
C SER A 340 -4.22 7.81 -0.23
N PHE A 341 -4.58 9.02 -0.61
CA PHE A 341 -5.90 9.61 -0.51
C PHE A 341 -6.31 10.21 -1.85
N TYR A 342 -7.62 10.31 -2.08
CA TYR A 342 -8.14 11.10 -3.18
C TYR A 342 -7.98 12.59 -2.88
N ARG A 343 -7.46 13.35 -3.85
CA ARG A 343 -7.38 14.81 -3.76
C ARG A 343 -8.79 15.40 -3.77
N ALA A 344 -9.03 16.41 -2.94
CA ALA A 344 -10.30 17.12 -2.85
C ALA A 344 -10.47 18.14 -3.99
N ILE A 345 -10.51 17.66 -5.23
CA ILE A 345 -10.55 18.46 -6.46
C ILE A 345 -11.91 18.35 -7.19
N PRO A 346 -12.28 19.33 -8.02
CA PRO A 346 -13.40 19.19 -8.95
C PRO A 346 -13.31 17.91 -9.78
N ILE A 347 -14.44 17.27 -10.06
CA ILE A 347 -14.46 16.01 -10.82
C ILE A 347 -13.94 16.23 -12.25
N VAL A 348 -14.18 17.40 -12.84
CA VAL A 348 -13.65 17.75 -14.16
C VAL A 348 -12.13 17.70 -14.17
N ASP A 349 -11.48 18.25 -13.16
CA ASP A 349 -10.01 18.22 -13.03
C ASP A 349 -9.50 16.80 -12.81
N PHE A 350 -10.18 16.03 -11.95
CA PHE A 350 -9.87 14.61 -11.74
C PHE A 350 -9.94 13.81 -13.04
N VAL A 351 -10.98 14.03 -13.86
CA VAL A 351 -11.13 13.37 -15.17
C VAL A 351 -10.03 13.81 -16.13
N GLY A 352 -9.72 15.11 -16.18
CA GLY A 352 -8.63 15.66 -16.99
C GLY A 352 -7.28 15.03 -16.66
N GLU A 353 -6.92 14.96 -15.38
CA GLU A 353 -5.67 14.33 -14.91
C GLU A 353 -5.64 12.82 -15.19
N ASN A 354 -6.76 12.10 -14.95
CA ASN A 354 -6.79 10.65 -15.09
C ASN A 354 -6.75 10.19 -16.56
N LEU A 355 -7.36 10.96 -17.46
CA LEU A 355 -7.40 10.67 -18.90
C LEU A 355 -6.28 11.37 -19.69
N LYS A 356 -5.48 12.24 -19.05
CA LYS A 356 -4.46 13.09 -19.69
C LYS A 356 -5.07 13.91 -20.84
N LEU A 357 -6.26 14.46 -20.61
CA LEU A 357 -6.95 15.30 -21.58
C LEU A 357 -6.46 16.74 -21.47
N SER A 358 -6.15 17.38 -22.59
CA SER A 358 -6.21 18.84 -22.67
C SER A 358 -7.66 19.25 -22.44
N TYR A 359 -7.91 20.27 -21.60
CA TYR A 359 -9.22 20.73 -21.09
C TYR A 359 -10.24 21.14 -22.18
N ASN A 360 -10.62 20.21 -23.05
CA ASN A 360 -11.51 20.44 -24.17
C ASN A 360 -12.82 19.69 -23.88
N ALA A 361 -13.95 20.32 -24.17
CA ALA A 361 -15.29 19.73 -24.05
C ALA A 361 -15.59 18.65 -25.12
N ARG A 362 -14.56 17.89 -25.54
CA ARG A 362 -14.72 16.80 -26.51
C ARG A 362 -15.51 15.66 -25.87
N PRO A 363 -16.32 14.92 -26.65
CA PRO A 363 -16.94 13.70 -26.19
C PRO A 363 -15.89 12.70 -25.67
N LEU A 364 -16.21 12.00 -24.58
CA LEU A 364 -15.37 10.93 -24.05
C LEU A 364 -15.58 9.66 -24.88
N SER A 365 -14.50 8.93 -25.17
CA SER A 365 -14.63 7.62 -25.82
C SER A 365 -15.20 6.57 -24.86
N ASP A 366 -15.80 5.49 -25.36
CA ASP A 366 -16.32 4.41 -24.51
C ASP A 366 -15.25 3.83 -23.57
N ARG A 367 -14.00 3.74 -24.04
CA ARG A 367 -12.84 3.32 -23.24
C ARG A 367 -12.59 4.29 -22.08
N ASP A 368 -12.68 5.58 -22.33
CA ASP A 368 -12.50 6.63 -21.32
C ASP A 368 -13.64 6.60 -20.29
N VAL A 369 -14.89 6.45 -20.75
CA VAL A 369 -16.06 6.31 -19.88
C VAL A 369 -15.92 5.12 -18.95
N VAL A 370 -15.50 3.95 -19.46
CA VAL A 370 -15.25 2.76 -18.63
C VAL A 370 -14.13 3.01 -17.61
N LYS A 371 -13.06 3.71 -18.00
CA LYS A 371 -11.94 4.05 -17.09
C LYS A 371 -12.41 4.98 -15.97
N ILE A 372 -13.14 6.05 -16.30
CA ILE A 372 -13.70 7.00 -15.32
C ILE A 372 -14.74 6.32 -14.42
N LYS A 373 -15.62 5.48 -14.97
CA LYS A 373 -16.55 4.66 -14.19
C LYS A 373 -15.83 3.85 -13.13
N LYS A 374 -14.74 3.15 -13.51
CA LYS A 374 -13.93 2.35 -12.58
C LYS A 374 -13.20 3.21 -11.56
N ALA A 375 -12.74 4.40 -11.95
CA ALA A 375 -12.04 5.32 -11.06
C ALA A 375 -12.98 5.88 -9.98
N LEU A 376 -14.13 6.41 -10.37
CA LEU A 376 -15.06 7.17 -9.51
C LEU A 376 -16.08 6.31 -8.75
N ARG A 377 -16.31 5.06 -9.16
CA ARG A 377 -17.26 4.17 -8.47
C ARG A 377 -16.86 3.98 -7.00
N GLY A 378 -17.82 4.24 -6.12
CA GLY A 378 -17.71 4.10 -4.66
C GLY A 378 -17.18 5.34 -3.93
N ILE A 379 -16.70 6.36 -4.65
CA ILE A 379 -16.22 7.63 -4.08
C ILE A 379 -17.41 8.50 -3.66
N ARG A 380 -17.23 9.29 -2.61
CA ARG A 380 -18.17 10.36 -2.22
C ARG A 380 -17.79 11.68 -2.87
N VAL A 381 -18.77 12.37 -3.43
CA VAL A 381 -18.61 13.71 -4.01
C VAL A 381 -19.57 14.68 -3.34
N GLU A 382 -19.18 15.94 -3.27
CA GLU A 382 -20.04 17.05 -2.85
C GLU A 382 -20.56 17.80 -4.09
N ALA A 383 -21.85 18.11 -4.10
CA ALA A 383 -22.46 18.94 -5.13
C ALA A 383 -22.19 20.43 -4.84
N THR A 384 -21.78 21.18 -5.87
CA THR A 384 -21.33 22.58 -5.75
C THR A 384 -22.26 23.60 -6.42
N HIS A 385 -23.32 23.16 -7.11
CA HIS A 385 -24.27 24.05 -7.80
C HIS A 385 -25.22 24.80 -6.86
N ARG A 386 -25.33 24.38 -5.59
CA ARG A 386 -26.16 25.01 -4.56
C ARG A 386 -25.26 25.66 -3.52
N ARG A 387 -25.47 26.95 -3.23
CA ARG A 387 -24.70 27.69 -2.21
C ARG A 387 -25.29 27.54 -0.80
N ASP A 388 -26.57 27.21 -0.72
CA ASP A 388 -27.34 27.04 0.51
C ASP A 388 -27.16 25.65 1.15
N LYS A 389 -26.74 24.65 0.37
CA LYS A 389 -26.67 23.24 0.82
C LYS A 389 -25.42 22.54 0.29
N CYS A 390 -24.68 21.90 1.20
CA CYS A 390 -23.59 20.98 0.85
C CYS A 390 -24.10 19.54 0.92
N ILE A 391 -24.58 19.01 -0.21
CA ILE A 391 -25.10 17.64 -0.28
C ILE A 391 -23.99 16.71 -0.78
N ARG A 392 -23.80 15.59 -0.07
CA ARG A 392 -22.79 14.57 -0.41
C ARG A 392 -23.44 13.33 -0.99
N TYR A 393 -22.93 12.84 -2.11
CA TYR A 393 -23.42 11.66 -2.81
C TYR A 393 -22.34 10.60 -2.91
N ARG A 394 -22.72 9.33 -2.70
CA ARG A 394 -21.85 8.20 -3.03
C ARG A 394 -22.11 7.75 -4.46
N ILE A 395 -21.07 7.78 -5.29
CA ILE A 395 -21.20 7.47 -6.72
C ILE A 395 -21.32 5.96 -6.93
N SER A 396 -22.38 5.55 -7.60
CA SER A 396 -22.62 4.16 -8.00
C SER A 396 -22.07 3.86 -9.40
N GLY A 397 -22.02 4.86 -10.27
CA GLY A 397 -21.54 4.71 -11.65
C GLY A 397 -21.49 6.02 -12.43
N VAL A 398 -21.47 5.89 -13.75
CA VAL A 398 -21.60 6.99 -14.73
C VAL A 398 -22.59 6.54 -15.79
N THR A 399 -23.30 7.50 -16.39
CA THR A 399 -24.31 7.21 -17.41
C THR A 399 -23.68 6.66 -18.69
N SER A 400 -24.42 5.82 -19.41
CA SER A 400 -24.01 5.29 -20.72
C SER A 400 -24.19 6.30 -21.85
N VAL A 401 -25.10 7.26 -21.69
CA VAL A 401 -25.37 8.32 -22.66
C VAL A 401 -24.82 9.67 -22.18
N PRO A 402 -24.45 10.57 -23.11
CA PRO A 402 -24.10 11.96 -22.80
C PRO A 402 -25.24 12.72 -22.11
N MET A 403 -24.88 13.73 -21.32
CA MET A 403 -25.80 14.52 -20.52
C MET A 403 -26.85 15.27 -21.35
N ASN A 404 -26.51 15.74 -22.55
CA ASN A 404 -27.46 16.43 -23.45
C ASN A 404 -28.55 15.50 -24.02
N GLN A 405 -28.32 14.19 -24.03
CA GLN A 405 -29.28 13.18 -24.47
C GLN A 405 -29.95 12.45 -23.29
N LEU A 406 -29.48 12.70 -22.06
CA LEU A 406 -29.97 12.04 -20.88
C LEU A 406 -31.24 12.71 -20.38
N MET A 407 -32.35 12.00 -20.52
CA MET A 407 -33.67 12.39 -20.01
C MET A 407 -33.98 11.69 -18.69
N PHE A 408 -34.67 12.37 -17.78
CA PHE A 408 -35.13 11.78 -16.51
C PHE A 408 -36.48 12.38 -16.10
N PRO A 409 -37.32 11.62 -15.37
CA PRO A 409 -38.60 12.13 -14.87
C PRO A 409 -38.37 13.12 -13.73
N VAL A 410 -38.93 14.32 -13.85
CA VAL A 410 -38.81 15.39 -12.82
C VAL A 410 -39.84 15.24 -11.72
N ASP A 411 -41.01 14.71 -12.07
CA ASP A 411 -42.20 14.65 -11.23
C ASP A 411 -42.83 13.25 -11.23
N GLU A 412 -43.82 13.05 -10.35
CA GLU A 412 -44.59 11.80 -10.27
C GLU A 412 -45.52 11.61 -11.49
N GLN A 413 -45.82 12.70 -12.21
CA GLN A 413 -46.55 12.66 -13.48
C GLN A 413 -45.70 12.09 -14.64
N GLY A 414 -44.38 11.91 -14.45
CA GLY A 414 -43.48 11.31 -15.42
C GLY A 414 -42.99 12.27 -16.50
N THR A 415 -43.06 13.58 -16.28
CA THR A 415 -42.59 14.59 -17.22
C THR A 415 -41.08 14.47 -17.40
N MET A 416 -40.65 14.15 -18.63
CA MET A 416 -39.25 13.92 -18.96
C MET A 416 -38.55 15.22 -19.33
N ILE A 417 -37.45 15.54 -18.64
CA ILE A 417 -36.59 16.68 -18.97
C ILE A 417 -35.15 16.19 -19.19
N SER A 418 -34.38 16.91 -20.00
CA SER A 418 -32.94 16.67 -20.08
C SER A 418 -32.23 17.22 -18.85
N VAL A 419 -31.11 16.61 -18.45
CA VAL A 419 -30.28 17.15 -17.35
C VAL A 419 -29.80 18.57 -17.66
N VAL A 420 -29.44 18.85 -18.92
CA VAL A 420 -28.99 20.19 -19.34
C VAL A 420 -30.10 21.23 -19.16
N GLN A 421 -31.31 20.91 -19.58
CA GLN A 421 -32.45 21.82 -19.47
C GLN A 421 -32.87 22.01 -18.01
N TYR A 422 -32.91 20.94 -17.22
CA TYR A 422 -33.20 21.02 -15.78
C TYR A 422 -32.24 21.96 -15.04
N PHE A 423 -30.93 21.85 -15.28
CA PHE A 423 -29.95 22.72 -14.64
C PHE A 423 -30.06 24.19 -15.08
N ARG A 424 -30.42 24.42 -16.35
CA ARG A 424 -30.67 25.77 -16.88
C ARG A 424 -31.91 26.40 -16.26
N GLU A 425 -33.01 25.65 -16.13
CA GLU A 425 -34.28 26.16 -15.63
C GLU A 425 -34.28 26.32 -14.10
N GLN A 426 -33.84 25.28 -13.37
CA GLN A 426 -33.93 25.22 -11.91
C GLN A 426 -32.81 25.99 -11.20
N TYR A 427 -31.59 25.92 -11.73
CA TYR A 427 -30.41 26.52 -11.08
C TYR A 427 -29.82 27.69 -11.83
N ARG A 428 -30.40 28.07 -12.98
CA ARG A 428 -29.83 29.10 -13.89
C ARG A 428 -28.36 28.82 -14.23
N TYR A 429 -28.01 27.53 -14.35
CA TYR A 429 -26.63 27.08 -14.57
C TYR A 429 -26.46 26.58 -16.00
N SER A 430 -25.57 27.22 -16.77
CA SER A 430 -25.24 26.79 -18.14
C SER A 430 -24.05 25.83 -18.12
N LEU A 431 -24.33 24.56 -18.36
CA LEU A 431 -23.34 23.48 -18.36
C LEU A 431 -22.46 23.55 -19.62
N LYS A 432 -21.14 23.40 -19.46
CA LYS A 432 -20.16 23.45 -20.54
C LYS A 432 -19.88 22.06 -21.11
N TYR A 433 -19.77 21.05 -20.26
CA TYR A 433 -19.41 19.68 -20.64
C TYR A 433 -20.63 18.83 -21.02
N ILE A 434 -21.51 19.36 -21.87
CA ILE A 434 -22.81 18.73 -22.19
C ILE A 434 -22.69 17.38 -22.91
N HIS A 435 -21.55 17.12 -23.56
CA HIS A 435 -21.26 15.86 -24.25
C HIS A 435 -20.63 14.79 -23.33
N TRP A 436 -20.40 15.11 -22.05
CA TRP A 436 -19.89 14.16 -21.07
C TRP A 436 -21.04 13.41 -20.40
N PRO A 437 -20.80 12.19 -19.88
CA PRO A 437 -21.78 11.49 -19.06
C PRO A 437 -21.98 12.17 -17.71
N CYS A 438 -23.11 11.90 -17.07
CA CYS A 438 -23.35 12.29 -15.68
C CYS A 438 -22.77 11.24 -14.72
N LEU A 439 -22.40 11.67 -13.51
CA LEU A 439 -22.22 10.75 -12.39
C LEU A 439 -23.60 10.22 -11.97
N GLN A 440 -23.66 8.95 -11.62
CA GLN A 440 -24.84 8.32 -11.07
C GLN A 440 -24.68 8.09 -9.57
N ALA A 441 -25.72 8.44 -8.81
CA ALA A 441 -25.90 8.14 -7.39
C ALA A 441 -27.34 7.67 -7.13
N GLY A 442 -27.67 7.37 -5.88
CA GLY A 442 -29.00 6.86 -5.52
C GLY A 442 -29.14 5.36 -5.77
N ASN A 443 -30.37 4.90 -5.95
CA ASN A 443 -30.70 3.50 -6.26
C ASN A 443 -31.35 3.39 -7.63
N ASP A 444 -31.51 2.17 -8.15
CA ASP A 444 -32.02 1.95 -9.51
C ASP A 444 -33.47 2.44 -9.70
N LYS A 445 -34.25 2.51 -8.61
CA LYS A 445 -35.63 3.02 -8.62
C LYS A 445 -35.71 4.55 -8.65
N ARG A 446 -34.73 5.23 -8.06
CA ARG A 446 -34.62 6.69 -7.98
C ARG A 446 -33.18 7.09 -8.26
N PRO A 447 -32.75 7.02 -9.53
CA PRO A 447 -31.40 7.40 -9.91
C PRO A 447 -31.22 8.91 -9.76
N ILE A 448 -30.03 9.31 -9.31
CA ILE A 448 -29.64 10.71 -9.20
C ILE A 448 -28.53 10.95 -10.23
N TYR A 449 -28.76 11.89 -11.14
CA TYR A 449 -27.80 12.26 -12.18
C TYR A 449 -27.14 13.59 -11.83
N LEU A 450 -25.82 13.57 -11.70
CA LEU A 450 -25.03 14.74 -11.31
C LEU A 450 -24.05 15.09 -12.44
N PRO A 451 -24.15 16.29 -13.04
CA PRO A 451 -23.12 16.77 -13.95
C PRO A 451 -21.75 16.82 -13.26
N MET A 452 -20.70 16.34 -13.94
CA MET A 452 -19.34 16.32 -13.39
C MET A 452 -18.82 17.73 -13.05
N GLU A 453 -19.27 18.74 -13.79
CA GLU A 453 -18.92 20.16 -13.60
C GLU A 453 -19.34 20.71 -12.24
N VAL A 454 -20.40 20.16 -11.65
CA VAL A 454 -20.96 20.64 -10.37
C VAL A 454 -20.66 19.69 -9.21
N CYS A 455 -19.60 18.89 -9.33
CA CYS A 455 -19.19 17.93 -8.33
C CYS A 455 -17.72 18.09 -7.97
N LYS A 456 -17.40 17.94 -6.68
CA LYS A 456 -16.04 17.91 -6.14
C LYS A 456 -15.84 16.67 -5.28
N ILE A 457 -14.65 16.09 -5.30
CA ILE A 457 -14.33 14.92 -4.46
C ILE A 457 -14.26 15.37 -2.99
N VAL A 458 -14.93 14.63 -2.10
CA VAL A 458 -14.85 14.88 -0.65
C VAL A 458 -13.46 14.50 -0.13
N GLU A 459 -12.88 15.36 0.70
CA GLU A 459 -11.57 15.15 1.33
C GLU A 459 -11.56 13.95 2.30
N GLY A 460 -10.37 13.39 2.58
CA GLY A 460 -10.21 12.34 3.60
C GLY A 460 -10.64 10.95 3.15
N GLN A 461 -10.81 10.74 1.85
CA GLN A 461 -11.16 9.43 1.29
C GLN A 461 -9.90 8.65 0.93
N ARG A 462 -9.60 7.58 1.69
CA ARG A 462 -8.44 6.71 1.42
C ARG A 462 -8.57 5.99 0.09
N TYR A 463 -7.50 5.98 -0.70
CA TYR A 463 -7.40 5.19 -1.92
C TYR A 463 -6.87 3.78 -1.58
N ALA A 464 -7.73 2.77 -1.66
CA ALA A 464 -7.39 1.39 -1.28
C ALA A 464 -7.08 0.46 -2.47
N LYS A 465 -7.17 0.95 -3.72
CA LYS A 465 -6.90 0.14 -4.92
C LYS A 465 -5.37 0.06 -5.15
N LYS A 466 -4.93 -0.91 -5.96
CA LYS A 466 -3.52 -1.05 -6.35
C LYS A 466 -3.06 0.20 -7.11
N LEU A 467 -1.96 0.80 -6.65
CA LEU A 467 -1.28 1.91 -7.30
C LEU A 467 -0.47 1.43 -8.50
N ASN A 468 -0.27 2.32 -9.48
CA ASN A 468 0.67 2.07 -10.57
C ASN A 468 2.12 2.33 -10.14
N GLU A 469 3.09 1.85 -10.91
CA GLU A 469 4.52 1.96 -10.59
C GLU A 469 4.99 3.40 -10.38
N ARG A 470 4.47 4.34 -11.19
CA ARG A 470 4.78 5.78 -11.05
C ARG A 470 4.27 6.33 -9.71
N GLN A 471 3.05 5.99 -9.33
CA GLN A 471 2.46 6.38 -8.04
C GLN A 471 3.25 5.77 -6.87
N VAL A 472 3.63 4.49 -6.96
CA VAL A 472 4.47 3.82 -5.95
C VAL A 472 5.81 4.54 -5.82
N ALA A 473 6.49 4.83 -6.93
CA ALA A 473 7.75 5.55 -6.93
C ALA A 473 7.64 6.97 -6.35
N ASN A 474 6.53 7.67 -6.61
CA ASN A 474 6.26 8.99 -6.05
C ASN A 474 6.03 8.92 -4.53
N ILE A 475 5.31 7.91 -4.03
CA ILE A 475 5.16 7.69 -2.57
C ILE A 475 6.52 7.42 -1.95
N LEU A 476 7.31 6.49 -2.50
CA LEU A 476 8.63 6.17 -2.00
C LEU A 476 9.53 7.42 -1.94
N ARG A 477 9.52 8.24 -3.00
CA ARG A 477 10.27 9.51 -3.01
C ARG A 477 9.79 10.48 -1.91
N ALA A 478 8.50 10.51 -1.62
CA ALA A 478 7.93 11.39 -0.60
C ALA A 478 8.13 10.87 0.85
N THR A 479 8.34 9.57 1.05
CA THR A 479 8.37 8.92 2.36
C THR A 479 9.74 8.37 2.79
N CYS A 480 10.67 8.20 1.85
CA CYS A 480 12.02 7.73 2.17
C CYS A 480 12.77 8.73 3.05
N GLN A 481 13.02 8.34 4.29
CA GLN A 481 13.76 9.13 5.28
C GLN A 481 14.95 8.33 5.80
N ARG A 482 16.05 9.03 6.12
CA ARG A 482 17.17 8.41 6.83
C ARG A 482 16.76 8.07 8.27
N PRO A 483 17.36 7.05 8.91
CA PRO A 483 16.98 6.63 10.27
C PRO A 483 16.95 7.78 11.29
N GLN A 484 17.95 8.67 11.28
CA GLN A 484 18.01 9.82 12.19
C GLN A 484 16.83 10.79 11.98
N GLN A 485 16.45 11.04 10.72
CA GLN A 485 15.31 11.92 10.39
C GLN A 485 13.99 11.26 10.78
N ARG A 486 13.85 9.95 10.57
CA ARG A 486 12.64 9.21 10.95
C ARG A 486 12.46 9.19 12.46
N GLU A 487 13.55 8.98 13.20
CA GLU A 487 13.53 9.04 14.66
C GLU A 487 13.06 10.41 15.16
N GLN A 488 13.61 11.49 14.60
CA GLN A 488 13.18 12.85 14.91
C GLN A 488 11.70 13.08 14.59
N SER A 489 11.22 12.60 13.44
CA SER A 489 9.79 12.68 13.08
C SER A 489 8.88 11.90 14.05
N ILE A 490 9.35 10.76 14.60
CA ILE A 490 8.61 9.99 15.61
C ILE A 490 8.51 10.77 16.91
N LEU A 491 9.61 11.38 17.37
CA LEU A 491 9.63 12.23 18.57
C LEU A 491 8.71 13.45 18.42
N GLU A 492 8.78 14.13 17.28
CA GLU A 492 7.89 15.26 16.96
C GLU A 492 6.42 14.85 16.97
N MET A 493 6.09 13.67 16.43
CA MET A 493 4.73 13.17 16.43
C MET A 493 4.24 12.78 17.83
N ALA A 494 5.10 12.16 18.64
CA ALA A 494 4.78 11.84 20.03
C ALA A 494 4.53 13.10 20.86
N ALA A 495 5.36 14.14 20.67
CA ALA A 495 5.17 15.45 21.29
C ALA A 495 3.88 16.14 20.81
N PHE A 496 3.61 16.09 19.50
CA PHE A 496 2.39 16.65 18.91
C PHE A 496 1.11 16.00 19.45
N ASN A 497 1.15 14.68 19.72
CA ASN A 497 -0.01 13.97 20.29
C ASN A 497 -0.29 14.35 21.75
N ASP A 498 0.69 14.94 22.46
CA ASP A 498 0.57 15.47 23.82
C ASP A 498 -0.21 14.55 24.77
N TYR A 499 0.20 13.27 24.84
CA TYR A 499 -0.48 12.26 25.65
C TYR A 499 -0.56 12.65 27.14
N LYS A 500 0.38 13.47 27.63
CA LYS A 500 0.38 14.01 28.99
C LYS A 500 -0.87 14.85 29.27
N ASN A 501 -1.40 15.57 28.28
CA ASN A 501 -2.60 16.38 28.41
C ASN A 501 -3.86 15.76 27.83
N ASP A 502 -3.75 14.54 27.29
CA ASP A 502 -4.91 13.83 26.78
C ASP A 502 -5.90 13.50 27.90
N LYS A 503 -7.16 13.90 27.70
CA LYS A 503 -8.21 13.75 28.72
C LYS A 503 -8.55 12.29 29.03
N TYR A 504 -8.43 11.39 28.05
CA TYR A 504 -8.74 9.96 28.26
C TYR A 504 -7.55 9.26 28.91
N ALA A 505 -6.31 9.57 28.49
CA ALA A 505 -5.13 9.07 29.18
C ALA A 505 -5.13 9.46 30.68
N LYS A 506 -5.45 10.73 31.00
CA LYS A 506 -5.58 11.19 32.40
C LYS A 506 -6.68 10.48 33.17
N GLU A 507 -7.88 10.35 32.60
CA GLU A 507 -9.02 9.68 33.24
C GLU A 507 -8.69 8.23 33.61
N PHE A 508 -7.98 7.51 32.73
CA PHE A 508 -7.60 6.11 32.93
C PHE A 508 -6.25 5.95 33.66
N GLY A 509 -5.69 7.03 34.21
CA GLY A 509 -4.44 6.98 34.97
C GLY A 509 -3.22 6.55 34.15
N MET A 510 -3.23 6.77 32.84
CA MET A 510 -2.14 6.41 31.94
C MET A 510 -1.12 7.54 31.82
N THR A 511 0.15 7.24 32.07
CA THR A 511 1.28 8.15 31.85
C THR A 511 2.22 7.55 30.81
N ILE A 512 2.52 8.32 29.76
CA ILE A 512 3.39 7.90 28.65
C ILE A 512 4.69 8.69 28.73
N ALA A 513 5.83 8.01 28.66
CA ALA A 513 7.14 8.65 28.60
C ALA A 513 7.33 9.45 27.31
N ASP A 514 8.17 10.48 27.35
CA ASP A 514 8.51 11.36 26.23
C ASP A 514 9.74 10.90 25.44
N GLN A 515 10.56 10.04 26.04
CA GLN A 515 11.79 9.53 25.43
C GLN A 515 11.60 8.14 24.81
N LEU A 516 12.35 7.90 23.74
CA LEU A 516 12.49 6.57 23.12
C LEU A 516 13.20 5.62 24.08
N VAL A 517 12.72 4.38 24.12
CA VAL A 517 13.33 3.34 24.93
C VAL A 517 14.70 2.95 24.36
N SER A 518 15.71 2.97 25.22
CA SER A 518 17.04 2.44 24.92
C SER A 518 17.11 0.96 25.30
N VAL A 519 17.60 0.14 24.40
CA VAL A 519 17.68 -1.33 24.53
C VAL A 519 19.12 -1.77 24.30
N ASP A 520 19.63 -2.59 25.22
CA ASP A 520 20.90 -3.27 25.03
C ASP A 520 20.77 -4.32 23.94
N ALA A 521 21.56 -4.16 22.89
CA ALA A 521 21.57 -5.02 21.71
C ALA A 521 22.97 -5.59 21.44
N ARG A 522 23.04 -6.49 20.47
CA ARG A 522 24.29 -7.13 20.04
C ARG A 522 24.35 -7.23 18.53
N VAL A 523 25.50 -6.86 17.97
CA VAL A 523 25.84 -7.12 16.57
C VAL A 523 26.51 -8.49 16.52
N LEU A 524 25.83 -9.47 15.92
CA LEU A 524 26.38 -10.81 15.75
C LEU A 524 27.56 -10.78 14.77
N PRO A 525 28.62 -11.58 15.02
CA PRO A 525 29.70 -11.72 14.05
C PRO A 525 29.15 -12.34 12.77
N PRO A 526 29.55 -11.84 11.59
CA PRO A 526 29.12 -12.41 10.33
C PRO A 526 29.74 -13.82 10.17
N PRO A 527 29.03 -14.76 9.53
CA PRO A 527 29.61 -16.06 9.23
C PRO A 527 30.71 -15.93 8.16
N THR A 528 31.76 -16.72 8.28
CA THR A 528 32.76 -16.83 7.22
C THR A 528 32.16 -17.59 6.04
N LEU A 529 32.16 -16.96 4.87
CA LEU A 529 31.74 -17.58 3.61
C LEU A 529 32.94 -18.30 3.00
N LYS A 530 32.77 -19.59 2.70
CA LYS A 530 33.77 -20.39 1.98
C LYS A 530 33.48 -20.43 0.49
N TYR A 531 34.55 -20.41 -0.29
CA TYR A 531 34.56 -20.43 -1.75
C TYR A 531 35.47 -21.56 -2.25
N HIS A 532 35.42 -21.82 -3.56
CA HIS A 532 36.23 -22.86 -4.16
C HIS A 532 37.73 -22.56 -4.05
N GLU A 533 38.53 -23.60 -3.82
CA GLU A 533 39.96 -23.48 -3.52
C GLU A 533 40.80 -22.92 -4.67
N SER A 534 40.32 -23.08 -5.91
CA SER A 534 40.95 -22.55 -7.12
C SER A 534 40.69 -21.06 -7.37
N GLY A 535 39.90 -20.40 -6.52
CA GLY A 535 39.78 -18.94 -6.50
C GLY A 535 41.03 -18.30 -5.89
N ARG A 536 41.29 -17.02 -6.23
CA ARG A 536 42.36 -16.24 -5.58
C ARG A 536 42.04 -16.00 -4.10
N GLU A 537 40.77 -15.83 -3.79
CA GLU A 537 40.23 -15.78 -2.43
C GLU A 537 39.34 -17.00 -2.18
N ARG A 538 39.65 -17.74 -1.10
CA ARG A 538 38.97 -18.99 -0.71
C ARG A 538 37.91 -18.78 0.37
N SER A 539 37.92 -17.64 1.03
CA SER A 539 36.94 -17.28 2.04
C SER A 539 36.84 -15.77 2.17
N CYS A 540 35.69 -15.27 2.58
CA CYS A 540 35.55 -13.89 3.03
C CYS A 540 34.58 -13.78 4.20
N ASN A 541 34.75 -12.73 4.99
CA ASN A 541 33.81 -12.34 6.03
C ASN A 541 32.96 -11.19 5.48
N PRO A 542 31.62 -11.32 5.41
CA PRO A 542 30.75 -10.22 5.04
C PRO A 542 30.98 -8.99 5.93
N ALA A 543 30.97 -7.82 5.34
CA ALA A 543 31.07 -6.55 6.06
C ALA A 543 29.76 -5.78 5.89
N VAL A 544 29.16 -5.35 7.00
CA VAL A 544 27.89 -4.58 6.99
C VAL A 544 26.78 -5.28 6.19
N GLY A 545 26.72 -6.61 6.28
CA GLY A 545 25.75 -7.44 5.56
C GLY A 545 26.02 -7.58 4.05
N GLN A 546 27.18 -7.16 3.56
CA GLN A 546 27.53 -7.18 2.14
C GLN A 546 28.79 -8.01 1.89
N TRP A 547 28.84 -8.65 0.71
CA TRP A 547 29.99 -9.34 0.16
C TRP A 547 29.88 -9.34 -1.37
N ASN A 548 30.97 -9.66 -2.07
CA ASN A 548 30.99 -9.79 -3.53
C ASN A 548 31.80 -11.02 -3.97
N MET A 549 31.73 -11.34 -5.26
CA MET A 549 32.42 -12.48 -5.89
C MET A 549 33.80 -12.12 -6.47
N ILE A 550 34.30 -10.90 -6.25
CA ILE A 550 35.61 -10.49 -6.79
C ILE A 550 36.69 -11.43 -6.25
N ASN A 551 37.57 -11.91 -7.13
CA ASN A 551 38.64 -12.86 -6.84
C ASN A 551 38.21 -14.26 -6.35
N LYS A 552 36.91 -14.55 -6.31
CA LYS A 552 36.34 -15.79 -5.77
C LYS A 552 35.75 -16.66 -6.87
N LYS A 553 35.64 -17.97 -6.60
CA LYS A 553 34.95 -18.93 -7.47
C LYS A 553 33.86 -19.65 -6.70
N MET A 554 32.73 -19.93 -7.37
CA MET A 554 31.61 -20.68 -6.81
C MET A 554 32.09 -22.04 -6.30
N VAL A 555 31.62 -22.44 -5.09
CA VAL A 555 31.99 -23.72 -4.48
C VAL A 555 31.67 -24.89 -5.42
N ASN A 556 30.45 -24.92 -5.95
CA ASN A 556 30.00 -25.91 -6.94
C ASN A 556 29.53 -25.16 -8.20
N GLY A 557 30.47 -24.75 -9.04
CA GLY A 557 30.14 -24.10 -10.31
C GLY A 557 29.45 -25.07 -11.27
N GLY A 558 28.27 -24.71 -11.77
CA GLY A 558 27.53 -25.53 -12.73
C GLY A 558 28.20 -25.57 -14.10
N THR A 559 27.95 -26.65 -14.85
CA THR A 559 28.41 -26.81 -16.24
C THR A 559 27.24 -26.62 -17.20
N ILE A 560 27.36 -25.67 -18.13
CA ILE A 560 26.38 -25.36 -19.18
C ILE A 560 27.05 -25.56 -20.54
N GLN A 561 26.82 -26.73 -21.12
CA GLN A 561 27.28 -27.08 -22.46
C GLN A 561 26.33 -26.57 -23.55
N SER A 562 25.03 -26.52 -23.27
CA SER A 562 24.03 -26.10 -24.26
C SER A 562 23.22 -24.89 -23.83
N TRP A 563 23.45 -23.76 -24.51
CA TRP A 563 22.73 -22.52 -24.28
C TRP A 563 22.52 -21.72 -25.57
N THR A 564 21.57 -20.80 -25.56
CA THR A 564 21.40 -19.78 -26.62
C THR A 564 20.67 -18.54 -26.06
N CYS A 565 20.50 -17.52 -26.90
CA CYS A 565 19.82 -16.28 -26.55
C CYS A 565 18.70 -15.96 -27.55
N LEU A 566 17.55 -15.51 -27.03
CA LEU A 566 16.42 -14.99 -27.78
C LEU A 566 16.23 -13.51 -27.43
N ASN A 567 16.45 -12.63 -28.39
CA ASN A 567 16.20 -11.20 -28.24
C ASN A 567 14.81 -10.83 -28.77
N LEU A 568 13.95 -10.35 -27.86
CA LEU A 568 12.63 -9.80 -28.15
C LEU A 568 12.62 -8.27 -28.04
N SER A 569 13.71 -7.67 -27.59
CA SER A 569 13.84 -6.23 -27.45
C SER A 569 14.33 -5.57 -28.76
N ARG A 570 14.46 -4.24 -28.73
CA ARG A 570 15.05 -3.46 -29.83
C ARG A 570 16.58 -3.34 -29.72
N VAL A 571 17.21 -4.04 -28.79
CA VAL A 571 18.67 -4.01 -28.62
C VAL A 571 19.35 -4.52 -29.89
N PRO A 572 20.33 -3.80 -30.45
CA PRO A 572 21.02 -4.21 -31.68
C PRO A 572 21.77 -5.53 -31.54
N PRO A 573 21.92 -6.32 -32.62
CA PRO A 573 22.62 -7.60 -32.57
C PRO A 573 24.03 -7.51 -31.99
N GLY A 574 24.82 -6.49 -32.32
CA GLY A 574 26.19 -6.34 -31.80
C GLY A 574 26.25 -6.25 -30.27
N ASP A 575 25.31 -5.51 -29.65
CA ASP A 575 25.24 -5.38 -28.20
C ASP A 575 24.79 -6.69 -27.52
N VAL A 576 23.88 -7.43 -28.15
CA VAL A 576 23.44 -8.75 -27.67
C VAL A 576 24.60 -9.75 -27.67
N HIS A 577 25.39 -9.80 -28.74
CA HIS A 577 26.54 -10.68 -28.83
C HIS A 577 27.61 -10.32 -27.79
N ARG A 578 27.90 -9.02 -27.62
CA ARG A 578 28.82 -8.54 -26.57
C ARG A 578 28.34 -8.94 -25.18
N PHE A 579 27.07 -8.66 -24.86
CA PHE A 579 26.46 -9.04 -23.59
C PHE A 579 26.58 -10.53 -23.30
N CYS A 580 26.25 -11.39 -24.27
CA CYS A 580 26.34 -12.84 -24.08
C CYS A 580 27.80 -13.29 -23.88
N GLY A 581 28.74 -12.73 -24.67
CA GLY A 581 30.17 -13.00 -24.52
C GLY A 581 30.70 -12.61 -23.14
N ASP A 582 30.38 -11.39 -22.68
CA ASP A 582 30.78 -10.88 -21.37
C ASP A 582 30.18 -11.71 -20.24
N LEU A 583 28.91 -12.09 -20.35
CA LEU A 583 28.22 -12.93 -19.36
C LEU A 583 28.88 -14.32 -19.26
N VAL A 584 29.13 -14.99 -20.39
CA VAL A 584 29.77 -16.30 -20.43
C VAL A 584 31.20 -16.22 -19.91
N GLY A 585 31.95 -15.19 -20.30
CA GLY A 585 33.28 -14.92 -19.79
C GLY A 585 33.27 -14.77 -18.27
N MET A 586 32.31 -14.00 -17.73
CA MET A 586 32.16 -13.82 -16.29
C MET A 586 31.78 -15.12 -15.57
N CYS A 587 30.83 -15.91 -16.10
CA CYS A 587 30.48 -17.22 -15.57
C CYS A 587 31.70 -18.13 -15.45
N ASN A 588 32.52 -18.20 -16.49
CA ASN A 588 33.76 -18.98 -16.49
C ASN A 588 34.78 -18.45 -15.47
N ASN A 589 34.92 -17.13 -15.36
CA ASN A 589 35.83 -16.50 -14.39
C ASN A 589 35.45 -16.81 -12.95
N ILE A 590 34.15 -16.86 -12.62
CA ILE A 590 33.64 -17.19 -11.28
C ILE A 590 33.51 -18.71 -11.04
N GLY A 591 34.06 -19.54 -11.93
CA GLY A 591 34.19 -20.98 -11.71
C GLY A 591 33.01 -21.83 -12.17
N MET A 592 32.04 -21.27 -12.90
CA MET A 592 31.14 -22.08 -13.73
C MET A 592 31.87 -22.56 -14.98
N GLN A 593 31.31 -23.55 -15.68
CA GLN A 593 31.86 -24.03 -16.95
C GLN A 593 30.80 -23.85 -18.03
N VAL A 594 30.83 -22.72 -18.72
CA VAL A 594 29.87 -22.36 -19.77
C VAL A 594 30.56 -22.36 -21.11
N ASN A 595 30.01 -23.07 -22.09
CA ASN A 595 30.54 -23.12 -23.44
C ASN A 595 30.63 -21.69 -24.04
N PRO A 596 31.79 -21.24 -24.56
CA PRO A 596 31.96 -19.87 -25.08
C PRO A 596 31.02 -19.51 -26.24
N ARG A 597 30.56 -20.51 -26.99
CA ARG A 597 29.66 -20.33 -28.13
C ARG A 597 28.28 -20.91 -27.81
N PRO A 598 27.20 -20.25 -28.24
CA PRO A 598 25.86 -20.81 -28.10
C PRO A 598 25.68 -22.05 -28.98
N SER A 599 24.84 -23.00 -28.56
CA SER A 599 24.55 -24.23 -29.33
C SER A 599 23.72 -23.98 -30.58
N VAL A 600 22.98 -22.87 -30.58
CA VAL A 600 22.17 -22.40 -31.70
C VAL A 600 22.43 -20.91 -31.85
N GLU A 601 22.42 -20.41 -33.08
CA GLU A 601 22.54 -18.99 -33.36
C GLU A 601 21.51 -18.16 -32.58
N ILE A 602 21.96 -16.99 -32.10
CA ILE A 602 21.13 -16.06 -31.33
C ILE A 602 19.97 -15.58 -32.21
N GLN A 603 18.76 -15.69 -31.69
CA GLN A 603 17.55 -15.35 -32.45
C GLN A 603 17.03 -13.96 -32.12
N PHE A 604 16.41 -13.33 -33.11
CA PHE A 604 15.78 -12.02 -33.01
C PHE A 604 14.33 -12.15 -33.47
N ALA A 605 13.39 -11.81 -32.59
CA ALA A 605 11.98 -11.92 -32.90
C ALA A 605 11.18 -10.75 -32.35
N ASN A 606 10.03 -10.48 -32.96
CA ASN A 606 9.08 -9.53 -32.41
C ASN A 606 8.42 -10.12 -31.15
N PRO A 607 8.25 -9.36 -30.06
CA PRO A 607 7.55 -9.83 -28.85
C PRO A 607 6.17 -10.45 -29.09
N ASN A 608 5.47 -10.03 -30.14
CA ASN A 608 4.15 -10.57 -30.49
C ASN A 608 4.21 -11.99 -31.07
N ARG A 609 5.40 -12.48 -31.45
CA ARG A 609 5.63 -13.84 -31.96
C ARG A 609 6.40 -14.71 -30.96
N LEU A 610 6.30 -14.40 -29.67
CA LEU A 610 7.01 -15.10 -28.59
C LEU A 610 6.90 -16.62 -28.69
N GLU A 611 5.67 -17.16 -28.76
CA GLU A 611 5.44 -18.61 -28.78
C GLU A 611 6.10 -19.29 -29.99
N ALA A 612 5.98 -18.68 -31.17
CA ALA A 612 6.61 -19.19 -32.39
C ALA A 612 8.15 -19.13 -32.31
N ALA A 613 8.70 -18.05 -31.76
CA ALA A 613 10.15 -17.91 -31.57
C ALA A 613 10.69 -18.93 -30.56
N LEU A 614 9.98 -19.18 -29.47
CA LEU A 614 10.33 -20.21 -28.49
C LEU A 614 10.29 -21.61 -29.10
N ALA A 615 9.24 -21.94 -29.87
CA ALA A 615 9.14 -23.20 -30.58
C ALA A 615 10.29 -23.40 -31.59
N ASP A 616 10.69 -22.33 -32.28
CA ASP A 616 11.82 -22.37 -33.21
C ASP A 616 13.16 -22.61 -32.49
N VAL A 617 13.39 -21.94 -31.36
CA VAL A 617 14.56 -22.21 -30.49
C VAL A 617 14.58 -23.66 -30.02
N GLN A 618 13.45 -24.20 -29.56
CA GLN A 618 13.36 -25.58 -29.09
C GLN A 618 13.63 -26.59 -30.21
N LYS A 619 13.09 -26.34 -31.40
CA LYS A 619 13.31 -27.16 -32.59
C LYS A 619 14.79 -27.16 -33.01
N LYS A 620 15.40 -25.97 -33.10
CA LYS A 620 16.81 -25.85 -33.50
C LYS A 620 17.80 -26.39 -32.47
N SER A 621 17.44 -26.34 -31.18
CA SER A 621 18.24 -26.93 -30.10
C SER A 621 18.02 -28.44 -29.91
N MET A 622 17.16 -29.07 -30.74
CA MET A 622 16.79 -30.49 -30.65
C MET A 622 16.33 -30.90 -29.24
N GLY A 623 15.74 -29.97 -28.48
CA GLY A 623 15.30 -30.21 -27.11
C GLY A 623 16.43 -30.46 -26.08
N ARG A 624 17.70 -30.23 -26.43
CA ARG A 624 18.87 -30.46 -25.54
C ARG A 624 19.40 -29.20 -24.86
N LEU A 625 18.65 -28.09 -24.94
CA LEU A 625 19.04 -26.81 -24.37
C LEU A 625 19.00 -26.86 -22.83
N GLN A 626 20.09 -26.45 -22.18
CA GLN A 626 20.18 -26.34 -20.72
C GLN A 626 19.83 -24.94 -20.21
N LEU A 627 20.08 -23.89 -21.02
CA LEU A 627 19.79 -22.51 -20.66
C LEU A 627 19.31 -21.70 -21.89
N LEU A 628 18.19 -21.00 -21.73
CA LEU A 628 17.76 -19.95 -22.67
C LEU A 628 17.85 -18.58 -22.00
N ILE A 629 18.64 -17.70 -22.59
CA ILE A 629 18.69 -16.28 -22.20
C ILE A 629 17.63 -15.54 -23.02
N VAL A 630 16.72 -14.80 -22.38
CA VAL A 630 15.69 -14.02 -23.08
C VAL A 630 15.85 -12.54 -22.77
N ILE A 631 16.10 -11.72 -23.79
CA ILE A 631 16.18 -10.26 -23.67
C ILE A 631 14.80 -9.68 -23.95
N LEU A 632 14.17 -9.12 -22.92
CA LEU A 632 12.81 -8.61 -22.97
C LEU A 632 12.77 -7.10 -23.27
N PRO A 633 11.70 -6.60 -23.90
CA PRO A 633 11.45 -5.16 -23.99
C PRO A 633 11.10 -4.58 -22.61
N GLU A 634 11.30 -3.27 -22.44
CA GLU A 634 10.99 -2.54 -21.19
C GLU A 634 9.49 -2.55 -20.83
N THR A 635 8.62 -2.89 -21.78
CA THR A 635 7.18 -3.00 -21.57
C THR A 635 6.81 -4.21 -20.72
N SER A 636 6.03 -3.98 -19.66
CA SER A 636 5.55 -5.02 -18.75
C SER A 636 4.68 -6.08 -19.45
N GLY A 637 4.74 -7.34 -18.98
CA GLY A 637 3.80 -8.40 -19.36
C GLY A 637 4.36 -9.51 -20.24
N TYR A 638 5.57 -9.36 -20.79
CA TYR A 638 6.21 -10.43 -21.57
C TYR A 638 6.90 -11.49 -20.70
N TYR A 639 7.42 -11.11 -19.53
CA TYR A 639 8.04 -12.05 -18.59
C TYR A 639 7.08 -13.18 -18.18
N GLY A 640 5.84 -12.83 -17.78
CA GLY A 640 4.84 -13.82 -17.39
C GLY A 640 4.46 -14.77 -18.54
N LYS A 641 4.40 -14.25 -19.77
CA LYS A 641 4.15 -15.09 -20.97
C LYS A 641 5.33 -16.01 -21.28
N CYS A 642 6.57 -15.56 -21.09
CA CYS A 642 7.73 -16.43 -21.24
C CYS A 642 7.67 -17.55 -20.21
N TYR A 643 7.39 -17.22 -18.95
CA TYR A 643 7.31 -18.19 -17.86
C TYR A 643 6.24 -19.26 -18.11
N SER A 644 5.02 -18.85 -18.50
CA SER A 644 3.90 -19.79 -18.74
C SER A 644 4.07 -20.72 -19.93
N VAL A 645 5.02 -20.44 -20.83
CA VAL A 645 5.32 -21.32 -21.96
C VAL A 645 6.36 -22.38 -21.58
N PHE A 646 7.21 -22.09 -20.59
CA PHE A 646 8.24 -23.01 -20.11
C PHE A 646 7.81 -23.89 -18.92
N PHE A 647 6.88 -23.40 -18.11
CA PHE A 647 6.31 -24.07 -16.94
C PHE A 647 4.79 -24.09 -17.03
#